data_AF-A0A7X9G7M4-F1
#
_entry.id   AF-A0A7X9G7M4-F1
#
_cell.length_a   1.000
_cell.length_b   1.000
_cell.length_c   1.000
_cell.angle_alpha   90.00
_cell.angle_beta   90.00
_cell.angle_gamma   90.00
#
_symmetry.space_group_name_H-M   'P 1'
#
loop_
_entity.id
_entity.type
_entity.pdbx_description
1 polymer ?
#
loop_
_entity_poly.entity_id
_entity_poly.type
_entity_poly.pdbx_seq_one_letter_code
_entity_poly.pdbx_strand_id
1 'polypeptide(L)'
;MSECPLIPMGAITGRPDRAFIEHKLSQYRRQGITQFLIYPRSGCELEYMSEEWLDCCQNIVECAEKLGFTTIWLYDEFNWPSGQCGGKVQAAREDFALQTFVAEKQADGSFACRVEVNPRFPNLLNPEAVDYFIELTYEKYWQRLGKYFGGLIKGIFTDEPSPGYAGRYCEKSNADMCLLSWYPGIEEDYEKLSGVPMRQDLDAPHFTEWHHQLIGRRFRETYFDKLRAWCDAHHLLLTGHLMGESPVSNAKLYSGIPLLAIQGFSLPGLDEIHTRTHVKNIEWLTFATARYGIDVRGNGGLAELFACGPPDQPLARLRQMLWLAAAFGVDRYVLAVAQFESRGNADPSKASWYNPYSIDQPWFEHGSKELGDDARHAAALARKTSAPEIAVRYPVDETAIDLLLSELVQQQWPWRLIAAEDVVGDEAPEVIVPSAKGFALERGGVLLDCPQAVCAYLERHLPRRAVVRERNGELANELLVKEYADGTLLVLDLSDRPQERALTLDYRGQSHAFTLPGRGRRLFGGWKVTRDRPYLYRPKWAEKATSVDFIVQDELADVSFAIRSYGGEVRVALNGTELKVAQATAPRLSEGFQALYGSTAPMTLSPGKYTLSLLNDAPEFPFLPRVWITGEFVSLAPGVLAADCQDGSGLECYAGAITQTRRLEIPVGSRGFTLATDELVTEVLIDGVSLGKRCWPPFFWEIPEAYRGRCVDFTVRRYSSIGPAFISPETLPELLSKGTQTSMQPGKYATRHGVIEPEFC
;
A
#
# COMPACT_ATOMS: atom_id res chain seq x y z
N MET A 1 -11.20 -8.74 -25.57
CA MET A 1 -11.19 -9.04 -24.12
C MET A 1 -11.95 -7.93 -23.42
N SER A 2 -12.48 -8.14 -22.21
CA SER A 2 -12.94 -7.03 -21.37
C SER A 2 -11.74 -6.23 -20.86
N GLU A 3 -11.89 -4.91 -20.76
CA GLU A 3 -10.89 -4.02 -20.20
C GLU A 3 -10.60 -4.38 -18.73
N CYS A 4 -9.37 -4.17 -18.27
CA CYS A 4 -9.01 -4.28 -16.85
C CYS A 4 -9.09 -2.89 -16.18
N PRO A 5 -9.85 -2.72 -15.09
CA PRO A 5 -9.92 -1.44 -14.36
C PRO A 5 -8.61 -0.97 -13.74
N LEU A 6 -7.64 -1.89 -13.57
CA LEU A 6 -6.31 -1.57 -13.06
C LEU A 6 -5.46 -0.88 -14.13
N ILE A 7 -4.95 0.31 -13.80
CA ILE A 7 -4.09 1.14 -14.65
C ILE A 7 -2.74 1.31 -13.93
N PRO A 8 -1.66 0.63 -14.34
CA PRO A 8 -0.33 0.89 -13.78
C PRO A 8 0.08 2.34 -14.04
N MET A 9 0.46 3.08 -13.00
CA MET A 9 1.05 4.42 -13.12
C MET A 9 2.52 4.25 -13.54
N GLY A 10 2.72 4.14 -14.86
CA GLY A 10 3.95 3.75 -15.52
C GLY A 10 5.05 4.78 -15.40
N ALA A 11 5.70 4.83 -14.24
CA ALA A 11 6.81 5.72 -13.97
C ALA A 11 8.03 5.38 -14.85
N ILE A 12 8.30 6.28 -15.80
CA ILE A 12 9.42 6.21 -16.72
C ILE A 12 10.67 6.70 -16.01
N THR A 13 11.71 5.86 -16.00
CA THR A 13 12.97 6.07 -15.27
C THR A 13 14.16 5.68 -16.13
N GLY A 14 15.28 6.40 -16.03
CA GLY A 14 16.41 6.27 -16.92
C GLY A 14 16.11 6.70 -18.36
N ARG A 15 16.73 6.00 -19.31
CA ARG A 15 16.56 6.16 -20.76
C ARG A 15 16.15 4.80 -21.37
N PRO A 16 14.91 4.33 -21.16
CA PRO A 16 14.51 2.97 -21.52
C PRO A 16 14.41 2.79 -23.04
N ASP A 17 15.02 1.72 -23.57
CA ASP A 17 14.92 1.38 -24.98
C ASP A 17 13.59 0.67 -25.34
N ARG A 18 13.29 0.56 -26.65
CA ARG A 18 12.05 -0.03 -27.15
C ARG A 18 11.88 -1.51 -26.77
N ALA A 19 12.96 -2.29 -26.66
CA ALA A 19 12.89 -3.70 -26.29
C ALA A 19 12.60 -3.87 -24.79
N PHE A 20 13.19 -3.02 -23.93
CA PHE A 20 12.84 -2.95 -22.52
C PHE A 20 11.39 -2.47 -22.31
N ILE A 21 10.96 -1.43 -23.03
CA ILE A 21 9.55 -0.96 -23.04
C ILE A 21 8.61 -2.13 -23.42
N GLU A 22 8.87 -2.86 -24.49
CA GLU A 22 8.06 -4.02 -24.88
C GLU A 22 8.10 -5.12 -23.81
N HIS A 23 9.25 -5.37 -23.19
CA HIS A 23 9.37 -6.35 -22.11
C HIS A 23 8.48 -6.00 -20.91
N LYS A 24 8.59 -4.77 -20.37
CA LYS A 24 7.78 -4.32 -19.23
C LYS A 24 6.29 -4.31 -19.56
N LEU A 25 5.90 -3.83 -20.74
CA LEU A 25 4.50 -3.90 -21.19
C LEU A 25 3.99 -5.36 -21.34
N SER A 26 4.85 -6.30 -21.75
CA SER A 26 4.49 -7.72 -21.82
C SER A 26 4.20 -8.34 -20.45
N GLN A 27 4.88 -7.89 -19.38
CA GLN A 27 4.65 -8.35 -18.00
C GLN A 27 3.21 -8.04 -17.58
N TYR A 28 2.76 -6.80 -17.78
CA TYR A 28 1.38 -6.38 -17.50
C TYR A 28 0.34 -7.17 -18.29
N ARG A 29 0.60 -7.41 -19.59
CA ARG A 29 -0.32 -8.16 -20.45
C ARG A 29 -0.46 -9.63 -20.06
N ARG A 30 0.60 -10.28 -19.56
CA ARG A 30 0.51 -11.64 -18.98
C ARG A 30 -0.42 -11.70 -17.77
N GLN A 31 -0.48 -10.63 -16.97
CA GLN A 31 -1.41 -10.52 -15.83
C GLN A 31 -2.82 -10.05 -16.22
N GLY A 32 -3.14 -9.94 -17.51
CA GLY A 32 -4.47 -9.57 -18.00
C GLY A 32 -4.84 -8.09 -17.82
N ILE A 33 -3.90 -7.24 -17.40
CA ILE A 33 -4.03 -5.78 -17.44
C ILE A 33 -4.10 -5.33 -18.91
N THR A 34 -4.92 -4.32 -19.22
CA THR A 34 -5.12 -3.80 -20.58
C THR A 34 -4.97 -2.29 -20.69
N GLN A 35 -4.72 -1.60 -19.57
CA GLN A 35 -4.54 -0.15 -19.52
C GLN A 35 -3.14 0.19 -19.01
N PHE A 36 -2.66 1.41 -19.30
CA PHE A 36 -1.38 1.94 -18.80
C PHE A 36 -1.39 3.48 -18.81
N LEU A 37 -0.82 4.13 -17.79
CA LEU A 37 -0.64 5.58 -17.71
C LEU A 37 0.85 5.90 -17.84
N ILE A 38 1.24 6.75 -18.80
CA ILE A 38 2.65 7.14 -19.00
C ILE A 38 2.97 8.29 -18.04
N TYR A 39 3.85 8.06 -17.06
CA TYR A 39 4.15 9.02 -15.99
C TYR A 39 5.64 9.38 -15.93
N PRO A 40 6.04 10.66 -16.13
CA PRO A 40 7.41 11.10 -15.90
C PRO A 40 7.61 11.62 -14.46
N ARG A 41 8.60 11.06 -13.74
CA ARG A 41 8.93 11.44 -12.36
C ARG A 41 10.44 11.56 -12.13
N SER A 42 10.84 11.91 -10.89
CA SER A 42 12.25 11.85 -10.45
C SER A 42 12.92 10.54 -10.87
N GLY A 43 14.14 10.62 -11.39
CA GLY A 43 14.87 9.46 -11.92
C GLY A 43 14.55 9.10 -13.38
N CYS A 44 13.66 9.84 -14.06
CA CYS A 44 13.68 9.91 -15.53
C CYS A 44 14.92 10.70 -15.99
N GLU A 45 15.60 10.22 -17.04
CA GLU A 45 16.82 10.84 -17.59
C GLU A 45 16.59 11.40 -19.00
N LEU A 46 15.34 11.39 -19.48
CA LEU A 46 14.86 12.10 -20.66
C LEU A 46 14.32 13.47 -20.22
N GLU A 47 14.65 14.54 -20.94
CA GLU A 47 14.10 15.87 -20.62
C GLU A 47 12.60 15.91 -20.96
N TYR A 48 11.76 16.35 -20.03
CA TYR A 48 10.31 16.39 -20.23
C TYR A 48 9.91 17.31 -21.39
N MET A 49 9.06 16.79 -22.29
CA MET A 49 8.66 17.41 -23.56
C MET A 49 9.81 17.68 -24.55
N SER A 50 10.93 16.97 -24.43
CA SER A 50 11.92 16.84 -25.50
C SER A 50 11.49 15.83 -26.58
N GLU A 51 12.19 15.85 -27.72
CA GLU A 51 12.05 14.83 -28.77
C GLU A 51 12.30 13.41 -28.24
N GLU A 52 13.28 13.21 -27.36
CA GLU A 52 13.57 11.90 -26.77
C GLU A 52 12.43 11.40 -25.86
N TRP A 53 11.78 12.32 -25.13
CA TRP A 53 10.59 12.01 -24.34
C TRP A 53 9.41 11.63 -25.22
N LEU A 54 9.14 12.40 -26.27
CA LEU A 54 8.04 12.16 -27.22
C LEU A 54 8.25 10.84 -28.00
N ASP A 55 9.49 10.50 -28.35
CA ASP A 55 9.85 9.19 -28.91
C ASP A 55 9.67 8.06 -27.90
N CYS A 56 10.02 8.25 -26.63
CA CYS A 56 9.73 7.28 -25.58
C CYS A 56 8.22 7.02 -25.46
N CYS A 57 7.39 8.08 -25.44
CA CYS A 57 5.94 7.95 -25.46
C CYS A 57 5.43 7.20 -26.70
N GLN A 58 5.93 7.51 -27.90
CA GLN A 58 5.54 6.81 -29.13
C GLN A 58 5.93 5.33 -29.09
N ASN A 59 7.13 4.99 -28.60
CA ASN A 59 7.57 3.61 -28.42
C ASN A 59 6.67 2.83 -27.45
N ILE A 60 6.24 3.45 -26.33
CA ILE A 60 5.27 2.85 -25.40
C ILE A 60 3.93 2.60 -26.09
N VAL A 61 3.38 3.58 -26.82
CA VAL A 61 2.07 3.46 -27.49
C VAL A 61 2.10 2.40 -28.59
N GLU A 62 3.15 2.35 -29.41
CA GLU A 62 3.29 1.34 -30.47
C GLU A 62 3.51 -0.08 -29.92
N CYS A 63 4.29 -0.23 -28.84
CA CYS A 63 4.43 -1.53 -28.17
C CYS A 63 3.14 -1.93 -27.45
N ALA A 64 2.37 -0.99 -26.90
CA ALA A 64 1.07 -1.26 -26.30
C ALA A 64 0.02 -1.67 -27.34
N GLU A 65 0.00 -1.05 -28.51
CA GLU A 65 -0.83 -1.44 -29.66
C GLU A 65 -0.49 -2.88 -30.10
N LYS A 66 0.79 -3.17 -30.33
CA LYS A 66 1.31 -4.50 -30.69
C LYS A 66 0.92 -5.59 -29.69
N LEU A 67 0.94 -5.27 -28.39
CA LEU A 67 0.61 -6.20 -27.31
C LEU A 67 -0.90 -6.23 -26.94
N GLY A 68 -1.74 -5.47 -27.64
CA GLY A 68 -3.19 -5.45 -27.46
C GLY A 68 -3.64 -4.87 -26.12
N PHE A 69 -3.09 -3.73 -25.71
CA PHE A 69 -3.72 -2.85 -24.73
C PHE A 69 -5.02 -2.25 -25.32
N THR A 70 -5.98 -1.90 -24.45
CA THR A 70 -7.24 -1.24 -24.82
C THR A 70 -7.16 0.28 -24.68
N THR A 71 -6.37 0.76 -23.73
CA THR A 71 -6.29 2.18 -23.36
C THR A 71 -4.87 2.56 -22.92
N ILE A 72 -4.37 3.67 -23.44
CA ILE A 72 -3.26 4.44 -22.89
C ILE A 72 -3.80 5.77 -22.35
N TRP A 73 -3.28 6.17 -21.20
CA TRP A 73 -3.45 7.50 -20.62
C TRP A 73 -2.11 8.23 -20.70
N LEU A 74 -2.16 9.53 -21.02
CA LEU A 74 -1.01 10.43 -20.92
C LEU A 74 -1.10 11.21 -19.61
N TYR A 75 0.00 11.86 -19.22
CA TYR A 75 0.11 12.68 -18.01
C TYR A 75 0.76 14.01 -18.42
N ASP A 76 0.26 15.14 -17.92
CA ASP A 76 0.61 16.47 -18.44
C ASP A 76 1.74 17.19 -17.69
N GLU A 77 2.25 16.65 -16.58
CA GLU A 77 3.32 17.25 -15.77
C GLU A 77 4.55 16.35 -15.51
N PHE A 78 5.70 16.94 -15.16
CA PHE A 78 6.86 16.22 -14.63
C PHE A 78 6.83 16.19 -13.09
N ASN A 79 6.66 15.01 -12.47
CA ASN A 79 6.15 14.90 -11.10
C ASN A 79 4.81 15.66 -10.96
N TRP A 80 4.71 16.65 -10.07
CA TRP A 80 3.48 17.38 -9.73
C TRP A 80 3.85 18.72 -9.07
N PRO A 81 2.92 19.68 -8.86
CA PRO A 81 1.55 19.77 -9.40
C PRO A 81 1.53 20.37 -10.81
N SER A 82 0.40 20.21 -11.51
CA SER A 82 0.29 20.42 -12.96
C SER A 82 0.08 21.87 -13.39
N GLY A 83 0.46 22.15 -14.65
CA GLY A 83 0.44 23.50 -15.24
C GLY A 83 1.82 24.17 -15.33
N GLN A 84 2.90 23.47 -15.02
CA GLN A 84 4.28 23.96 -15.04
C GLN A 84 5.06 23.53 -16.29
N CYS A 85 4.79 22.34 -16.81
CA CYS A 85 5.61 21.66 -17.83
C CYS A 85 7.10 21.60 -17.42
N GLY A 86 7.38 21.04 -16.24
CA GLY A 86 8.74 20.95 -15.68
C GLY A 86 9.36 22.32 -15.33
N GLY A 87 8.53 23.34 -15.10
CA GLY A 87 8.93 24.72 -14.77
C GLY A 87 8.99 25.67 -15.97
N LYS A 88 8.71 25.19 -17.19
CA LYS A 88 8.83 25.97 -18.44
C LYS A 88 7.76 27.07 -18.57
N VAL A 89 6.58 26.91 -17.98
CA VAL A 89 5.48 27.90 -18.06
C VAL A 89 5.81 29.16 -17.27
N GLN A 90 6.11 29.04 -15.97
CA GLN A 90 6.41 30.17 -15.09
C GLN A 90 7.74 30.86 -15.42
N ALA A 91 8.64 30.20 -16.15
CA ALA A 91 9.90 30.77 -16.61
C ALA A 91 9.77 31.62 -17.89
N ALA A 92 8.68 31.52 -18.64
CA ALA A 92 8.54 32.18 -19.94
C ALA A 92 8.19 33.68 -19.84
N ARG A 93 7.36 34.07 -18.86
CA ARG A 93 6.90 35.45 -18.60
C ARG A 93 6.67 35.67 -17.10
N GLU A 94 6.93 36.88 -16.62
CA GLU A 94 6.72 37.25 -15.21
C GLU A 94 5.23 37.15 -14.78
N ASP A 95 4.28 37.41 -15.68
CA ASP A 95 2.85 37.25 -15.42
C ASP A 95 2.34 35.81 -15.57
N PHE A 96 3.16 34.91 -16.12
CA PHE A 96 2.92 33.45 -16.11
C PHE A 96 3.42 32.79 -14.83
N ALA A 97 4.32 33.44 -14.09
CA ALA A 97 4.61 33.09 -12.72
C ALA A 97 3.46 33.50 -11.79
N LEU A 98 3.19 32.67 -10.78
CA LEU A 98 2.13 32.86 -9.81
C LEU A 98 2.22 34.23 -9.11
N GLN A 99 1.07 34.88 -8.91
CA GLN A 99 0.94 36.15 -8.20
C GLN A 99 0.14 35.97 -6.90
N THR A 100 0.69 36.45 -5.78
CA THR A 100 0.06 36.45 -4.45
C THR A 100 -0.19 37.89 -4.01
N PHE A 101 -1.42 38.20 -3.61
CA PHE A 101 -1.74 39.46 -2.94
C PHE A 101 -1.39 39.35 -1.46
N VAL A 102 -0.50 40.22 -1.01
CA VAL A 102 0.00 40.30 0.37
C VAL A 102 -0.58 41.55 1.02
N ALA A 103 -1.41 41.36 2.04
CA ALA A 103 -1.96 42.43 2.84
C ALA A 103 -1.37 42.36 4.25
N GLU A 104 -0.51 43.33 4.59
CA GLU A 104 0.21 43.37 5.87
C GLU A 104 -0.44 44.37 6.81
N LYS A 105 -0.95 43.88 7.94
CA LYS A 105 -1.70 44.69 8.91
C LYS A 105 -0.78 45.64 9.67
N GLN A 106 -1.15 46.91 9.70
CA GLN A 106 -0.39 47.98 10.29
C GLN A 106 -0.86 48.26 11.74
N ALA A 107 -0.03 48.93 12.51
CA ALA A 107 -0.31 49.23 13.93
C ALA A 107 -1.51 50.19 14.16
N ASP A 108 -2.00 50.85 13.11
CA ASP A 108 -3.23 51.66 13.13
C ASP A 108 -4.50 50.87 12.70
N GLY A 109 -4.34 49.59 12.35
CA GLY A 109 -5.41 48.71 11.86
C GLY A 109 -5.62 48.73 10.34
N SER A 110 -4.87 49.56 9.59
CA SER A 110 -4.91 49.55 8.12
C SER A 110 -4.12 48.38 7.51
N PHE A 111 -4.23 48.18 6.19
CA PHE A 111 -3.50 47.13 5.47
C PHE A 111 -2.58 47.72 4.38
N ALA A 112 -1.27 47.48 4.51
CA ALA A 112 -0.31 47.71 3.44
C ALA A 112 -0.42 46.57 2.40
N CYS A 113 -1.01 46.88 1.25
CA CYS A 113 -1.32 45.89 0.21
C CYS A 113 -0.32 45.94 -0.96
N ARG A 114 0.19 44.78 -1.38
CA ARG A 114 1.10 44.60 -2.52
C ARG A 114 0.83 43.26 -3.22
N VAL A 115 1.36 43.08 -4.44
CA VAL A 115 1.39 41.78 -5.12
C VAL A 115 2.84 41.31 -5.19
N GLU A 116 3.11 40.07 -4.78
CA GLU A 116 4.39 39.40 -4.89
C GLU A 116 4.32 38.29 -5.95
N VAL A 117 5.37 38.15 -6.77
CA VAL A 117 5.51 37.10 -7.79
C VAL A 117 6.29 35.93 -7.20
N ASN A 118 5.78 34.72 -7.40
CA ASN A 118 6.45 33.47 -7.02
C ASN A 118 6.96 32.75 -8.29
N PRO A 119 8.23 32.95 -8.69
CA PRO A 119 8.79 32.37 -9.92
C PRO A 119 8.96 30.84 -9.88
N ARG A 120 8.55 30.17 -8.79
CA ARG A 120 8.61 28.71 -8.67
C ARG A 120 7.36 28.00 -9.18
N PHE A 121 6.23 28.70 -9.35
CA PHE A 121 4.94 28.09 -9.66
C PHE A 121 4.16 28.89 -10.73
N PRO A 122 3.20 28.27 -11.42
CA PRO A 122 2.52 28.86 -12.57
C PRO A 122 1.24 29.61 -12.14
N ASN A 123 0.88 30.64 -12.91
CA ASN A 123 -0.32 31.42 -12.70
C ASN A 123 -1.54 30.76 -13.34
N LEU A 124 -2.14 29.77 -12.67
CA LEU A 124 -3.32 29.04 -13.18
C LEU A 124 -4.58 29.91 -13.34
N LEU A 125 -4.54 31.18 -12.91
CA LEU A 125 -5.60 32.19 -13.06
C LEU A 125 -5.35 33.15 -14.24
N ASN A 126 -4.17 33.07 -14.87
CA ASN A 126 -3.85 33.76 -16.11
C ASN A 126 -4.18 32.84 -17.30
N PRO A 127 -5.17 33.18 -18.16
CA PRO A 127 -5.55 32.32 -19.28
C PRO A 127 -4.42 32.12 -20.29
N GLU A 128 -3.55 33.11 -20.50
CA GLU A 128 -2.42 33.01 -21.44
C GLU A 128 -1.35 32.03 -20.95
N ALA A 129 -1.14 31.93 -19.63
CA ALA A 129 -0.23 30.96 -19.04
C ALA A 129 -0.74 29.51 -19.22
N VAL A 130 -2.07 29.31 -19.15
CA VAL A 130 -2.69 28.00 -19.40
C VAL A 130 -2.72 27.67 -20.89
N ASP A 131 -2.96 28.64 -21.78
CA ASP A 131 -2.84 28.45 -23.23
C ASP A 131 -1.40 28.03 -23.62
N TYR A 132 -0.39 28.63 -22.98
CA TYR A 132 1.01 28.25 -23.18
C TYR A 132 1.35 26.88 -22.57
N PHE A 133 0.74 26.49 -21.45
CA PHE A 133 0.85 25.11 -20.94
C PHE A 133 0.30 24.09 -21.95
N ILE A 134 -0.86 24.37 -22.55
CA ILE A 134 -1.46 23.55 -23.63
C ILE A 134 -0.51 23.44 -24.84
N GLU A 135 0.11 24.55 -25.26
CA GLU A 135 1.11 24.56 -26.36
C GLU A 135 2.34 23.68 -26.05
N LEU A 136 2.83 23.71 -24.80
CA LEU A 136 4.02 22.97 -24.39
C LEU A 136 3.78 21.47 -24.17
N THR A 137 2.55 21.03 -23.87
CA THR A 137 2.27 19.63 -23.47
C THR A 137 1.21 18.95 -24.35
N TYR A 138 -0.03 19.45 -24.32
CA TYR A 138 -1.18 18.88 -25.04
C TYR A 138 -0.95 18.89 -26.56
N GLU A 139 -0.52 20.03 -27.13
CA GLU A 139 -0.18 20.16 -28.55
C GLU A 139 1.01 19.29 -28.96
N LYS A 140 2.03 19.13 -28.10
CA LYS A 140 3.17 18.25 -28.36
C LYS A 140 2.77 16.78 -28.42
N TYR A 141 1.90 16.35 -27.50
CA TYR A 141 1.31 15.01 -27.58
C TYR A 141 0.43 14.84 -28.82
N TRP A 142 -0.36 15.83 -29.23
CA TRP A 142 -1.14 15.75 -30.48
C TRP A 142 -0.26 15.62 -31.72
N GLN A 143 0.77 16.46 -31.85
CA GLN A 143 1.72 16.47 -32.97
C GLN A 143 2.44 15.12 -33.15
N ARG A 144 2.75 14.40 -32.06
CA ARG A 144 3.41 13.08 -32.08
C ARG A 144 2.44 11.90 -32.15
N LEU A 145 1.34 11.95 -31.40
CA LEU A 145 0.51 10.79 -31.07
C LEU A 145 -0.95 10.91 -31.53
N GLY A 146 -1.36 12.02 -32.16
CA GLY A 146 -2.75 12.31 -32.52
C GLY A 146 -3.45 11.22 -33.36
N LYS A 147 -2.68 10.44 -34.15
CA LYS A 147 -3.18 9.23 -34.86
C LYS A 147 -3.80 8.16 -33.94
N TYR A 148 -3.54 8.21 -32.64
CA TYR A 148 -4.03 7.27 -31.63
C TYR A 148 -5.14 7.84 -30.73
N PHE A 149 -5.45 9.15 -30.82
CA PHE A 149 -6.41 9.81 -29.93
C PHE A 149 -7.85 9.35 -30.18
N GLY A 150 -8.63 9.17 -29.11
CA GLY A 150 -9.95 8.53 -29.11
C GLY A 150 -9.91 7.01 -29.37
N GLY A 151 -8.91 6.54 -30.13
CA GLY A 151 -8.56 5.15 -30.40
C GLY A 151 -7.88 4.47 -29.21
N LEU A 152 -6.56 4.33 -29.24
CA LEU A 152 -5.79 3.71 -28.16
C LEU A 152 -5.53 4.69 -27.01
N ILE A 153 -5.31 5.98 -27.28
CA ILE A 153 -5.15 7.01 -26.24
C ILE A 153 -6.54 7.54 -25.89
N LYS A 154 -6.95 7.43 -24.62
CA LYS A 154 -8.31 7.80 -24.17
C LYS A 154 -8.39 9.10 -23.39
N GLY A 155 -7.30 9.57 -22.82
CA GLY A 155 -7.33 10.76 -21.97
C GLY A 155 -5.97 11.20 -21.47
N ILE A 156 -5.99 12.37 -20.83
CA ILE A 156 -4.83 13.04 -20.26
C ILE A 156 -5.14 13.28 -18.77
N PHE A 157 -4.25 12.79 -17.92
CA PHE A 157 -4.27 12.98 -16.48
C PHE A 157 -3.58 14.30 -16.13
N THR A 158 -4.25 15.11 -15.31
CA THR A 158 -3.71 16.34 -14.74
C THR A 158 -3.75 16.27 -13.21
N ASP A 159 -2.59 16.47 -12.58
CA ASP A 159 -2.32 16.15 -11.18
C ASP A 159 -2.23 17.38 -10.26
N GLU A 160 -2.93 17.33 -9.13
CA GLU A 160 -3.11 18.37 -8.10
C GLU A 160 -3.01 19.85 -8.56
N PRO A 161 -3.68 20.31 -9.64
CA PRO A 161 -3.59 21.69 -10.08
C PRO A 161 -4.22 22.62 -9.01
N SER A 162 -3.51 23.70 -8.61
CA SER A 162 -4.01 24.60 -7.57
C SER A 162 -3.47 26.04 -7.62
N PRO A 163 -4.34 27.07 -7.69
CA PRO A 163 -3.96 28.46 -7.47
C PRO A 163 -3.78 28.82 -5.98
N GLY A 164 -3.94 27.88 -5.05
CA GLY A 164 -3.93 28.13 -3.60
C GLY A 164 -2.80 27.44 -2.84
N TYR A 165 -2.38 26.23 -3.25
CA TYR A 165 -1.26 25.50 -2.64
C TYR A 165 0.06 26.24 -2.84
N ALA A 166 0.32 26.63 -4.09
CA ALA A 166 1.40 27.56 -4.40
C ALA A 166 1.06 29.00 -3.99
N GLY A 167 -0.22 29.37 -4.05
CA GLY A 167 -0.79 30.73 -3.96
C GLY A 167 -0.71 31.47 -2.63
N ARG A 168 -0.02 30.91 -1.62
CA ARG A 168 0.27 31.62 -0.36
C ARG A 168 1.77 31.83 -0.21
N TYR A 169 2.35 32.58 -1.14
CA TYR A 169 3.77 32.90 -1.14
C TYR A 169 4.06 34.34 -0.70
N CYS A 170 5.08 34.47 0.13
CA CYS A 170 5.78 35.72 0.42
C CYS A 170 7.20 35.33 0.83
N GLU A 171 8.23 36.08 0.43
CA GLU A 171 9.63 35.73 0.82
C GLU A 171 9.84 35.77 2.35
N LYS A 172 9.06 36.61 3.05
CA LYS A 172 9.16 36.85 4.50
C LYS A 172 7.78 37.03 5.17
N SER A 173 7.01 35.95 5.30
CA SER A 173 5.74 35.97 6.03
C SER A 173 5.91 36.28 7.53
N ASN A 174 5.05 37.14 8.08
CA ASN A 174 4.86 37.32 9.53
C ASN A 174 3.39 37.03 9.92
N ALA A 175 3.05 37.13 11.21
CA ALA A 175 1.71 36.82 11.71
C ALA A 175 0.63 37.87 11.32
N ASP A 176 1.06 39.05 10.91
CA ASP A 176 0.21 40.19 10.52
C ASP A 176 -0.03 40.24 9.01
N MET A 177 0.56 39.32 8.23
CA MET A 177 0.36 39.20 6.78
C MET A 177 -0.75 38.21 6.41
N CYS A 178 -1.75 38.70 5.69
CA CYS A 178 -2.69 37.86 4.95
C CYS A 178 -2.15 37.59 3.53
N LEU A 179 -2.03 36.31 3.16
CA LEU A 179 -1.58 35.85 1.84
C LEU A 179 -2.76 35.26 1.05
N LEU A 180 -3.06 35.86 -0.11
CA LEU A 180 -4.25 35.58 -0.90
C LEU A 180 -3.87 35.30 -2.37
N SER A 181 -4.43 34.24 -2.96
CA SER A 181 -4.38 34.03 -4.41
C SER A 181 -4.95 35.25 -5.15
N TRP A 182 -4.34 35.64 -6.27
CA TRP A 182 -4.67 36.89 -6.97
C TRP A 182 -4.74 36.70 -8.48
N TYR A 183 -5.56 37.53 -9.14
CA TYR A 183 -5.57 37.71 -10.59
C TYR A 183 -5.85 39.18 -10.94
N PRO A 184 -5.34 39.71 -12.07
CA PRO A 184 -5.67 41.06 -12.52
C PRO A 184 -7.19 41.22 -12.72
N GLY A 185 -7.82 42.14 -11.97
CA GLY A 185 -9.26 42.36 -11.97
C GLY A 185 -10.02 41.85 -10.74
N ILE A 186 -9.35 41.12 -9.82
CA ILE A 186 -10.02 40.54 -8.63
C ILE A 186 -10.55 41.60 -7.65
N GLU A 187 -9.92 42.78 -7.55
CA GLU A 187 -10.39 43.84 -6.64
C GLU A 187 -11.70 44.45 -7.13
N GLU A 188 -11.82 44.65 -8.44
CA GLU A 188 -13.02 45.13 -9.11
C GLU A 188 -14.12 44.06 -9.14
N ASP A 189 -13.79 42.79 -9.34
CA ASP A 189 -14.74 41.68 -9.26
C ASP A 189 -15.24 41.44 -7.82
N TYR A 190 -14.40 41.70 -6.82
CA TYR A 190 -14.82 41.71 -5.42
C TYR A 190 -15.80 42.84 -5.15
N GLU A 191 -15.49 44.09 -5.54
CA GLU A 191 -16.38 45.23 -5.32
C GLU A 191 -17.75 45.06 -6.03
N LYS A 192 -17.78 44.44 -7.21
CA LYS A 192 -19.03 44.04 -7.91
C LYS A 192 -19.85 42.99 -7.14
N LEU A 193 -19.20 42.13 -6.36
CA LEU A 193 -19.82 41.02 -5.61
C LEU A 193 -20.27 41.45 -4.20
N SER A 194 -19.49 42.30 -3.54
CA SER A 194 -19.69 42.75 -2.15
C SER A 194 -20.43 44.09 -2.02
N GLY A 195 -20.28 44.98 -3.00
CA GLY A 195 -20.60 46.40 -2.87
C GLY A 195 -19.58 47.21 -2.03
N VAL A 196 -18.41 46.64 -1.73
CA VAL A 196 -17.35 47.22 -0.88
C VAL A 196 -15.96 46.97 -1.49
N PRO A 197 -15.09 47.98 -1.63
CA PRO A 197 -13.73 47.80 -2.16
C PRO A 197 -12.93 46.76 -1.36
N MET A 198 -12.33 45.78 -2.05
CA MET A 198 -11.66 44.61 -1.47
C MET A 198 -10.72 44.93 -0.29
N ARG A 199 -9.92 46.01 -0.40
CA ARG A 199 -8.94 46.43 0.62
C ARG A 199 -9.56 46.97 1.92
N GLN A 200 -10.83 47.38 1.90
CA GLN A 200 -11.55 47.85 3.09
C GLN A 200 -12.20 46.69 3.86
N ASP A 201 -12.34 45.54 3.21
CA ASP A 201 -13.13 44.39 3.68
C ASP A 201 -12.24 43.21 4.15
N LEU A 202 -10.90 43.36 4.11
CA LEU A 202 -9.91 42.31 4.41
C LEU A 202 -10.05 41.63 5.78
N ASP A 203 -10.53 42.36 6.80
CA ASP A 203 -10.81 41.85 8.16
C ASP A 203 -12.22 41.24 8.31
N ALA A 204 -13.09 41.35 7.30
CA ALA A 204 -14.49 41.01 7.44
C ALA A 204 -14.72 39.48 7.47
N PRO A 205 -15.59 38.95 8.36
CA PRO A 205 -15.80 37.51 8.48
C PRO A 205 -16.24 36.79 7.19
N HIS A 206 -16.90 37.50 6.27
CA HIS A 206 -17.35 36.98 4.97
C HIS A 206 -16.30 37.09 3.84
N PHE A 207 -15.23 37.87 4.01
CA PHE A 207 -14.24 38.16 2.97
C PHE A 207 -13.66 36.90 2.34
N THR A 208 -13.25 35.96 3.20
CA THR A 208 -12.64 34.70 2.80
C THR A 208 -13.62 33.83 2.00
N GLU A 209 -14.93 33.98 2.16
CA GLU A 209 -15.90 33.25 1.33
C GLU A 209 -16.02 33.85 -0.06
N TRP A 210 -16.19 35.18 -0.17
CA TRP A 210 -16.32 35.86 -1.46
C TRP A 210 -15.02 35.78 -2.28
N HIS A 211 -13.85 35.89 -1.64
CA HIS A 211 -12.56 35.66 -2.29
C HIS A 211 -12.44 34.25 -2.86
N HIS A 212 -12.72 33.20 -2.07
CA HIS A 212 -12.71 31.82 -2.58
C HIS A 212 -13.76 31.58 -3.68
N GLN A 213 -14.91 32.28 -3.67
CA GLN A 213 -15.89 32.19 -4.75
C GLN A 213 -15.36 32.77 -6.07
N LEU A 214 -14.64 33.90 -6.05
CA LEU A 214 -14.01 34.48 -7.23
C LEU A 214 -12.89 33.59 -7.76
N ILE A 215 -11.98 33.15 -6.89
CA ILE A 215 -10.87 32.25 -7.24
C ILE A 215 -11.41 30.94 -7.83
N GLY A 216 -12.42 30.32 -7.21
CA GLY A 216 -12.98 29.05 -7.68
C GLY A 216 -13.70 29.14 -9.03
N ARG A 217 -14.39 30.26 -9.31
CA ARG A 217 -14.99 30.52 -10.63
C ARG A 217 -13.91 30.77 -11.68
N ARG A 218 -12.92 31.62 -11.36
CA ARG A 218 -11.83 31.96 -12.29
C ARG A 218 -10.99 30.73 -12.63
N PHE A 219 -10.56 29.97 -11.63
CA PHE A 219 -9.78 28.73 -11.83
C PHE A 219 -10.53 27.67 -12.66
N ARG A 220 -11.85 27.54 -12.46
CA ARG A 220 -12.68 26.65 -13.27
C ARG A 220 -12.69 27.06 -14.75
N GLU A 221 -12.85 28.36 -15.03
CA GLU A 221 -12.82 28.93 -16.38
C GLU A 221 -11.43 28.82 -17.03
N THR A 222 -10.38 29.30 -16.33
CA THR A 222 -9.04 29.45 -16.89
C THR A 222 -8.28 28.13 -17.01
N TYR A 223 -8.50 27.18 -16.11
CA TYR A 223 -7.80 25.89 -16.14
C TYR A 223 -8.68 24.80 -16.74
N PHE A 224 -9.63 24.27 -15.95
CA PHE A 224 -10.33 23.04 -16.33
C PHE A 224 -11.21 23.17 -17.57
N ASP A 225 -11.94 24.29 -17.75
CA ASP A 225 -12.78 24.44 -18.94
C ASP A 225 -11.95 24.64 -20.23
N LYS A 226 -10.75 25.25 -20.17
CA LYS A 226 -9.80 25.25 -21.29
C LYS A 226 -9.27 23.85 -21.61
N LEU A 227 -8.68 23.18 -20.63
CA LEU A 227 -8.11 21.83 -20.79
C LEU A 227 -9.18 20.84 -21.28
N ARG A 228 -10.40 20.90 -20.73
CA ARG A 228 -11.49 20.03 -21.16
C ARG A 228 -11.96 20.36 -22.58
N ALA A 229 -12.10 21.64 -22.95
CA ALA A 229 -12.50 22.01 -24.31
C ALA A 229 -11.49 21.50 -25.36
N TRP A 230 -10.19 21.53 -25.05
CA TRP A 230 -9.15 20.95 -25.90
C TRP A 230 -9.25 19.42 -25.97
N CYS A 231 -9.43 18.74 -24.84
CA CYS A 231 -9.61 17.28 -24.79
C CYS A 231 -10.87 16.82 -25.55
N ASP A 232 -12.02 17.45 -25.30
CA ASP A 232 -13.30 17.12 -25.93
C ASP A 232 -13.22 17.28 -27.47
N ALA A 233 -12.54 18.33 -27.95
CA ALA A 233 -12.28 18.57 -29.38
C ALA A 233 -11.36 17.51 -30.03
N HIS A 234 -10.50 16.86 -29.24
CA HIS A 234 -9.59 15.80 -29.68
C HIS A 234 -10.09 14.37 -29.34
N HIS A 235 -11.34 14.24 -28.89
CA HIS A 235 -11.97 12.98 -28.48
C HIS A 235 -11.24 12.27 -27.32
N LEU A 236 -10.67 13.05 -26.40
CA LEU A 236 -10.01 12.62 -25.19
C LEU A 236 -10.82 12.99 -23.94
N LEU A 237 -10.62 12.25 -22.85
CA LEU A 237 -11.11 12.59 -21.52
C LEU A 237 -10.04 13.40 -20.77
N LEU A 238 -10.40 14.56 -20.21
CA LEU A 238 -9.63 15.16 -19.13
C LEU A 238 -9.91 14.39 -17.83
N THR A 239 -8.88 13.86 -17.17
CA THR A 239 -8.98 13.10 -15.91
C THR A 239 -7.95 13.59 -14.89
N GLY A 240 -8.11 13.21 -13.62
CA GLY A 240 -7.23 13.63 -12.51
C GLY A 240 -8.03 13.82 -11.22
N HIS A 241 -7.46 14.54 -10.26
CA HIS A 241 -8.11 14.94 -9.01
C HIS A 241 -7.76 16.39 -8.66
N LEU A 242 -8.36 16.93 -7.59
CA LEU A 242 -7.98 18.24 -7.08
C LEU A 242 -6.78 18.11 -6.13
N MET A 243 -6.29 19.26 -5.67
CA MET A 243 -5.31 19.39 -4.60
C MET A 243 -6.03 19.42 -3.25
N GLY A 244 -5.75 18.44 -2.38
CA GLY A 244 -6.10 18.43 -0.95
C GLY A 244 -7.55 18.77 -0.58
N GLU A 245 -8.53 17.97 -0.99
CA GLU A 245 -9.96 18.17 -0.68
C GLU A 245 -10.33 18.00 0.81
N SER A 246 -9.38 17.66 1.68
CA SER A 246 -9.61 17.45 3.12
C SER A 246 -8.61 18.22 3.99
N PRO A 247 -9.05 18.86 5.10
CA PRO A 247 -10.43 19.23 5.43
C PRO A 247 -10.97 20.38 4.56
N VAL A 248 -12.21 20.80 4.80
CA VAL A 248 -12.92 21.88 4.03
C VAL A 248 -12.09 23.16 3.86
N SER A 249 -11.26 23.54 4.83
CA SER A 249 -10.38 24.71 4.74
C SER A 249 -9.33 24.57 3.64
N ASN A 250 -8.75 23.37 3.49
CA ASN A 250 -7.77 23.07 2.45
C ASN A 250 -8.45 23.06 1.09
N ALA A 251 -9.58 22.35 0.97
CA ALA A 251 -10.35 22.29 -0.28
C ALA A 251 -10.74 23.69 -0.80
N LYS A 252 -11.27 24.57 0.08
CA LYS A 252 -11.59 25.95 -0.27
C LYS A 252 -10.35 26.78 -0.62
N LEU A 253 -9.26 26.64 0.12
CA LEU A 253 -8.00 27.33 -0.19
C LEU A 253 -7.45 26.91 -1.56
N TYR A 254 -7.39 25.61 -1.83
CA TYR A 254 -6.69 25.04 -2.97
C TYR A 254 -7.51 25.05 -4.26
N SER A 255 -8.85 25.02 -4.18
CA SER A 255 -9.75 24.99 -5.36
C SER A 255 -10.81 26.11 -5.39
N GLY A 256 -10.92 26.94 -4.35
CA GLY A 256 -11.97 27.96 -4.21
C GLY A 256 -13.36 27.38 -3.95
N ILE A 257 -13.94 26.76 -4.98
CA ILE A 257 -15.22 26.04 -4.94
C ILE A 257 -14.98 24.59 -5.44
N PRO A 258 -14.63 23.63 -4.55
CA PRO A 258 -14.27 22.26 -4.95
C PRO A 258 -15.31 21.57 -5.83
N LEU A 259 -16.61 21.70 -5.49
CA LEU A 259 -17.69 21.09 -6.26
C LEU A 259 -17.87 21.71 -7.66
N LEU A 260 -17.41 22.94 -7.88
CA LEU A 260 -17.37 23.57 -9.22
C LEU A 260 -16.11 23.15 -9.98
N ALA A 261 -14.98 23.02 -9.28
CA ALA A 261 -13.69 22.60 -9.85
C ALA A 261 -13.70 21.12 -10.30
N ILE A 262 -14.24 20.19 -9.49
CA ILE A 262 -14.30 18.75 -9.81
C ILE A 262 -15.21 18.44 -11.02
N GLN A 263 -16.21 19.29 -11.29
CA GLN A 263 -16.98 19.23 -12.55
C GLN A 263 -16.13 19.62 -13.77
N GLY A 264 -14.95 20.20 -13.60
CA GLY A 264 -14.06 20.60 -14.68
C GLY A 264 -13.58 19.43 -15.55
N PHE A 265 -13.37 18.27 -14.95
CA PHE A 265 -12.93 17.05 -15.65
C PHE A 265 -14.02 16.45 -16.56
N SER A 266 -13.61 15.74 -17.62
CA SER A 266 -14.49 14.84 -18.38
C SER A 266 -14.72 13.52 -17.62
N LEU A 267 -13.68 13.06 -16.91
CA LEU A 267 -13.66 11.88 -16.04
C LEU A 267 -13.08 12.30 -14.66
N PRO A 268 -13.91 12.69 -13.68
CA PRO A 268 -13.43 13.10 -12.37
C PRO A 268 -12.79 11.95 -11.57
N GLY A 269 -11.90 12.29 -10.64
CA GLY A 269 -11.28 11.31 -9.76
C GLY A 269 -10.88 11.83 -8.38
N LEU A 270 -10.19 10.99 -7.61
CA LEU A 270 -9.71 11.24 -6.24
C LEU A 270 -8.25 10.82 -6.03
N ASP A 271 -7.62 11.39 -5.02
CA ASP A 271 -6.41 10.87 -4.36
C ASP A 271 -6.78 10.06 -3.10
N GLU A 272 -6.33 8.80 -3.02
CA GLU A 272 -6.18 8.06 -1.76
C GLU A 272 -4.88 7.20 -1.79
N ILE A 273 -3.74 7.84 -2.10
CA ILE A 273 -2.40 7.23 -2.11
C ILE A 273 -1.96 6.65 -0.76
N HIS A 274 -2.63 7.03 0.33
CA HIS A 274 -2.32 6.63 1.70
C HIS A 274 -2.99 5.31 2.13
N THR A 275 -3.90 4.76 1.31
CA THR A 275 -4.60 3.49 1.57
C THR A 275 -5.35 3.45 2.91
N ARG A 276 -5.96 4.59 3.31
CA ARG A 276 -6.63 4.75 4.61
C ARG A 276 -7.87 3.84 4.70
N THR A 277 -7.89 2.92 5.66
CA THR A 277 -8.94 1.87 5.77
C THR A 277 -9.68 1.84 7.12
N HIS A 278 -9.44 2.82 8.01
CA HIS A 278 -10.18 2.98 9.27
C HIS A 278 -11.04 4.24 9.23
N VAL A 279 -12.30 4.11 9.68
CA VAL A 279 -13.36 5.14 9.58
C VAL A 279 -12.94 6.51 10.11
N LYS A 280 -12.10 6.58 11.14
CA LYS A 280 -11.67 7.82 11.80
C LYS A 280 -10.68 8.67 10.97
N ASN A 281 -10.02 8.10 9.96
CA ASN A 281 -8.99 8.81 9.18
C ASN A 281 -9.22 8.74 7.67
N ILE A 282 -10.23 8.02 7.18
CA ILE A 282 -10.63 8.09 5.76
C ILE A 282 -11.05 9.52 5.45
N GLU A 283 -10.57 10.07 4.34
CA GLU A 283 -10.91 11.43 3.91
C GLU A 283 -12.27 11.43 3.19
N TRP A 284 -13.34 11.20 3.94
CA TRP A 284 -14.71 11.08 3.42
C TRP A 284 -15.16 12.28 2.56
N LEU A 285 -14.57 13.47 2.77
CA LEU A 285 -14.82 14.66 1.96
C LEU A 285 -14.21 14.56 0.55
N THR A 286 -13.03 13.95 0.40
CA THR A 286 -12.37 13.66 -0.87
C THR A 286 -13.20 12.67 -1.69
N PHE A 287 -13.58 11.55 -1.07
CA PHE A 287 -14.49 10.55 -1.66
C PHE A 287 -15.86 11.15 -2.06
N ALA A 288 -16.44 12.02 -1.22
CA ALA A 288 -17.71 12.69 -1.53
C ALA A 288 -17.59 13.73 -2.68
N THR A 289 -16.48 14.46 -2.74
CA THR A 289 -16.20 15.45 -3.80
C THR A 289 -16.05 14.76 -5.16
N ALA A 290 -15.28 13.68 -5.21
CA ALA A 290 -15.15 12.86 -6.41
C ALA A 290 -16.49 12.22 -6.82
N ARG A 291 -17.24 11.62 -5.88
CA ARG A 291 -18.57 11.07 -6.17
C ARG A 291 -19.51 12.10 -6.81
N TYR A 292 -19.53 13.32 -6.26
CA TYR A 292 -20.34 14.41 -6.83
C TYR A 292 -19.94 14.75 -8.27
N GLY A 293 -18.63 14.83 -8.56
CA GLY A 293 -18.14 15.00 -9.93
C GLY A 293 -18.59 13.87 -10.85
N ILE A 294 -18.40 12.62 -10.41
CA ILE A 294 -18.76 11.39 -11.14
C ILE A 294 -20.26 11.37 -11.49
N ASP A 295 -21.14 11.68 -10.53
CA ASP A 295 -22.59 11.74 -10.74
C ASP A 295 -23.00 12.85 -11.72
N VAL A 296 -22.34 14.02 -11.68
CA VAL A 296 -22.61 15.13 -12.62
C VAL A 296 -22.06 14.84 -14.03
N ARG A 297 -21.05 13.98 -14.18
CA ARG A 297 -20.39 13.70 -15.47
C ARG A 297 -20.80 12.39 -16.13
N GLY A 298 -21.21 11.36 -15.39
CA GLY A 298 -21.74 10.11 -15.93
C GLY A 298 -20.74 9.16 -16.62
N ASN A 299 -19.46 9.56 -16.75
CA ASN A 299 -18.42 8.80 -17.49
C ASN A 299 -17.71 7.69 -16.66
N GLY A 300 -18.20 7.42 -15.45
CA GLY A 300 -17.46 6.71 -14.40
C GLY A 300 -16.53 7.64 -13.64
N GLY A 301 -15.51 7.08 -12.99
CA GLY A 301 -14.56 7.84 -12.17
C GLY A 301 -13.24 7.12 -11.96
N LEU A 302 -12.21 7.88 -11.66
CA LEU A 302 -10.84 7.39 -11.49
C LEU A 302 -10.35 7.61 -10.04
N ALA A 303 -9.40 6.81 -9.56
CA ALA A 303 -8.67 7.09 -8.33
C ALA A 303 -7.18 6.86 -8.53
N GLU A 304 -6.33 7.78 -8.07
CA GLU A 304 -4.94 7.45 -7.78
C GLU A 304 -4.85 6.84 -6.38
N LEU A 305 -4.18 5.68 -6.30
CA LEU A 305 -4.14 4.85 -5.11
C LEU A 305 -2.72 4.31 -4.85
N PHE A 306 -2.43 4.09 -3.57
CA PHE A 306 -1.31 3.31 -3.04
C PHE A 306 0.13 3.90 -3.11
N ALA A 307 0.35 5.13 -3.60
CA ALA A 307 1.72 5.67 -3.82
C ALA A 307 2.61 5.71 -2.57
N CYS A 308 2.03 5.99 -1.40
CA CYS A 308 2.74 6.09 -0.12
C CYS A 308 3.03 4.72 0.53
N GLY A 309 2.62 3.61 -0.10
CA GLY A 309 2.87 2.26 0.38
C GLY A 309 2.27 1.97 1.77
N PRO A 310 2.92 1.17 2.61
CA PRO A 310 4.24 0.56 2.42
C PRO A 310 4.25 -0.50 1.30
N PRO A 311 5.42 -0.87 0.74
CA PRO A 311 5.52 -1.85 -0.36
C PRO A 311 5.21 -3.29 0.07
N ASP A 312 4.82 -3.54 1.32
CA ASP A 312 4.40 -4.84 1.83
C ASP A 312 2.88 -5.03 1.98
N GLN A 313 2.06 -4.05 1.57
CA GLN A 313 0.59 -4.18 1.57
C GLN A 313 0.09 -5.51 0.95
N PRO A 314 -0.69 -6.33 1.67
CA PRO A 314 -1.31 -7.54 1.13
C PRO A 314 -2.37 -7.21 0.07
N LEU A 315 -2.59 -8.14 -0.88
CA LEU A 315 -3.63 -7.98 -1.90
C LEU A 315 -5.05 -7.79 -1.31
N ALA A 316 -5.30 -8.35 -0.12
CA ALA A 316 -6.53 -8.10 0.63
C ALA A 316 -6.76 -6.61 0.97
N ARG A 317 -5.69 -5.84 1.23
CA ARG A 317 -5.75 -4.40 1.53
C ARG A 317 -5.89 -3.54 0.28
N LEU A 318 -5.22 -3.93 -0.79
CA LEU A 318 -5.44 -3.33 -2.11
C LEU A 318 -6.91 -3.46 -2.49
N ARG A 319 -7.41 -4.70 -2.48
CA ARG A 319 -8.82 -5.03 -2.72
C ARG A 319 -9.78 -4.24 -1.83
N GLN A 320 -9.51 -4.13 -0.52
CA GLN A 320 -10.33 -3.34 0.40
C GLN A 320 -10.48 -1.89 -0.07
N MET A 321 -9.40 -1.26 -0.55
CA MET A 321 -9.44 0.10 -1.07
C MET A 321 -10.13 0.20 -2.45
N LEU A 322 -9.90 -0.75 -3.37
CA LEU A 322 -10.61 -0.78 -4.67
C LEU A 322 -12.13 -0.81 -4.48
N TRP A 323 -12.62 -1.62 -3.52
CA TRP A 323 -14.06 -1.69 -3.20
C TRP A 323 -14.58 -0.48 -2.44
N LEU A 324 -13.75 0.19 -1.62
CA LEU A 324 -14.10 1.46 -1.00
C LEU A 324 -14.28 2.55 -2.07
N ALA A 325 -13.32 2.71 -2.98
CA ALA A 325 -13.42 3.65 -4.10
C ALA A 325 -14.63 3.33 -5.01
N ALA A 326 -14.90 2.05 -5.27
CA ALA A 326 -16.08 1.62 -6.02
C ALA A 326 -17.41 2.01 -5.37
N ALA A 327 -17.52 1.97 -4.03
CA ALA A 327 -18.72 2.43 -3.32
C ALA A 327 -19.01 3.92 -3.58
N PHE A 328 -17.98 4.72 -3.89
CA PHE A 328 -18.08 6.13 -4.29
C PHE A 328 -18.02 6.36 -5.81
N GLY A 329 -18.31 5.32 -6.62
CA GLY A 329 -18.49 5.46 -8.07
C GLY A 329 -17.22 5.38 -8.92
N VAL A 330 -16.05 5.14 -8.31
CA VAL A 330 -14.79 4.94 -9.04
C VAL A 330 -14.77 3.57 -9.71
N ASP A 331 -14.55 3.55 -11.02
CA ASP A 331 -14.55 2.34 -11.86
C ASP A 331 -13.21 2.11 -12.59
N ARG A 332 -12.20 2.94 -12.32
CA ARG A 332 -10.84 2.86 -12.86
C ARG A 332 -9.83 3.21 -11.76
N TYR A 333 -8.75 2.43 -11.64
CA TYR A 333 -7.86 2.47 -10.48
C TYR A 333 -6.41 2.63 -10.94
N VAL A 334 -5.84 3.81 -10.76
CA VAL A 334 -4.43 4.12 -11.04
C VAL A 334 -3.58 3.59 -9.88
N LEU A 335 -2.68 2.67 -10.22
CA LEU A 335 -1.79 1.99 -9.29
C LEU A 335 -0.47 2.75 -9.19
N ALA A 336 -0.40 3.67 -8.25
CA ALA A 336 0.79 4.46 -7.97
C ALA A 336 1.74 3.64 -7.06
N VAL A 337 3.00 3.37 -7.42
CA VAL A 337 3.72 3.79 -8.62
C VAL A 337 4.34 2.57 -9.33
N ALA A 338 3.91 2.33 -10.55
CA ALA A 338 4.29 1.17 -11.37
C ALA A 338 5.59 1.40 -12.17
N GLN A 339 6.67 1.73 -11.46
CA GLN A 339 7.94 2.13 -12.06
C GLN A 339 8.65 1.03 -12.85
N PHE A 340 9.36 1.43 -13.92
CA PHE A 340 10.16 0.53 -14.75
C PHE A 340 11.44 0.07 -14.04
N GLU A 341 12.16 0.99 -13.41
CA GLU A 341 13.34 0.75 -12.58
C GLU A 341 13.33 1.68 -11.35
N SER A 342 14.06 1.32 -10.29
CA SER A 342 13.98 2.04 -9.01
C SER A 342 14.84 3.31 -8.91
N ARG A 343 15.34 3.86 -10.02
CA ARG A 343 16.19 5.09 -10.04
C ARG A 343 15.54 6.26 -9.30
N GLY A 344 14.22 6.41 -9.40
CA GLY A 344 13.48 7.49 -8.75
C GLY A 344 13.52 7.49 -7.23
N ASN A 345 13.96 6.39 -6.59
CA ASN A 345 14.14 6.31 -5.14
C ASN A 345 15.56 6.70 -4.67
N ALA A 346 16.43 7.16 -5.58
CA ALA A 346 17.69 7.83 -5.25
C ALA A 346 17.51 9.35 -4.96
N ASP A 347 16.27 9.84 -5.07
CA ASP A 347 15.84 11.17 -4.65
C ASP A 347 15.34 11.09 -3.20
N PRO A 348 16.01 11.76 -2.22
CA PRO A 348 15.58 11.75 -0.82
C PRO A 348 14.16 12.29 -0.59
N SER A 349 13.62 13.13 -1.48
CA SER A 349 12.24 13.60 -1.38
C SER A 349 11.23 12.48 -1.64
N LYS A 350 11.63 11.39 -2.31
CA LYS A 350 10.77 10.22 -2.61
C LYS A 350 10.90 9.11 -1.56
N ALA A 351 11.40 9.41 -0.36
CA ALA A 351 11.60 8.49 0.75
C ALA A 351 10.33 7.75 1.25
N SER A 352 9.14 8.26 0.94
CA SER A 352 7.84 7.61 1.24
C SER A 352 7.15 6.98 0.02
N TRP A 353 7.63 7.24 -1.20
CA TRP A 353 6.92 6.93 -2.45
C TRP A 353 7.50 5.71 -3.15
N TYR A 354 7.22 4.54 -2.58
CA TYR A 354 7.61 3.24 -3.12
C TYR A 354 6.57 2.16 -2.80
N ASN A 355 5.79 1.81 -3.81
CA ASN A 355 4.92 0.63 -3.82
C ASN A 355 4.88 0.11 -5.26
N PRO A 356 5.83 -0.76 -5.65
CA PRO A 356 5.99 -1.15 -7.05
C PRO A 356 4.85 -2.06 -7.49
N TYR A 357 4.19 -1.71 -8.58
CA TYR A 357 3.21 -2.57 -9.26
C TYR A 357 3.84 -3.30 -10.44
N SER A 358 4.89 -4.06 -10.17
CA SER A 358 5.73 -4.74 -11.17
C SER A 358 6.12 -6.14 -10.70
N ILE A 359 6.85 -6.88 -11.55
CA ILE A 359 7.47 -8.18 -11.21
C ILE A 359 8.44 -8.12 -10.01
N ASP A 360 8.79 -6.92 -9.54
CA ASP A 360 9.60 -6.72 -8.33
C ASP A 360 8.84 -7.15 -7.06
N GLN A 361 7.50 -7.13 -7.06
CA GLN A 361 6.68 -7.78 -6.04
C GLN A 361 6.59 -9.29 -6.30
N PRO A 362 7.01 -10.17 -5.36
CA PRO A 362 6.90 -11.62 -5.55
C PRO A 362 5.46 -12.12 -5.76
N TRP A 363 4.45 -11.41 -5.25
CA TRP A 363 3.04 -11.74 -5.51
C TRP A 363 2.55 -11.32 -6.92
N PHE A 364 3.28 -10.52 -7.69
CA PHE A 364 2.77 -9.91 -8.94
C PHE A 364 2.36 -10.94 -9.99
N GLU A 365 3.22 -11.92 -10.29
CA GLU A 365 2.88 -12.97 -11.27
C GLU A 365 1.94 -14.05 -10.70
N HIS A 366 1.53 -13.92 -9.43
CA HIS A 366 0.75 -14.91 -8.70
C HIS A 366 -0.60 -14.40 -8.16
N GLY A 367 -0.87 -13.08 -8.16
CA GLY A 367 -2.15 -12.54 -7.71
C GLY A 367 -2.64 -11.27 -8.42
N SER A 368 -1.85 -10.65 -9.32
CA SER A 368 -2.29 -9.45 -10.05
C SER A 368 -3.47 -9.71 -10.99
N LYS A 369 -3.53 -10.90 -11.60
CA LYS A 369 -4.67 -11.28 -12.45
C LYS A 369 -5.94 -11.45 -11.62
N GLU A 370 -5.84 -12.12 -10.47
CA GLU A 370 -6.92 -12.31 -9.52
C GLU A 370 -7.45 -10.97 -8.99
N LEU A 371 -6.57 -10.03 -8.63
CA LEU A 371 -6.94 -8.66 -8.26
C LEU A 371 -7.63 -7.93 -9.43
N GLY A 372 -7.12 -8.07 -10.67
CA GLY A 372 -7.71 -7.45 -11.86
C GLY A 372 -9.08 -8.03 -12.26
N ASP A 373 -9.32 -9.31 -11.95
CA ASP A 373 -10.62 -9.95 -12.13
C ASP A 373 -11.65 -9.46 -11.09
N ASP A 374 -11.26 -9.38 -9.81
CA ASP A 374 -12.13 -8.85 -8.75
C ASP A 374 -12.37 -7.33 -8.87
N ALA A 375 -11.39 -6.57 -9.38
CA ALA A 375 -11.53 -5.15 -9.72
C ALA A 375 -12.61 -4.90 -10.79
N ARG A 376 -12.91 -5.87 -11.69
CA ARG A 376 -14.05 -5.77 -12.61
C ARG A 376 -15.40 -5.86 -11.89
N HIS A 377 -15.48 -6.61 -10.79
CA HIS A 377 -16.69 -6.62 -9.96
C HIS A 377 -16.86 -5.32 -9.18
N ALA A 378 -15.76 -4.73 -8.68
CA ALA A 378 -15.76 -3.40 -8.07
C ALA A 378 -16.21 -2.32 -9.07
N ALA A 379 -15.62 -2.27 -10.27
CA ALA A 379 -16.02 -1.34 -11.34
C ALA A 379 -17.49 -1.54 -11.80
N ALA A 380 -17.99 -2.78 -11.80
CA ALA A 380 -19.38 -3.09 -12.10
C ALA A 380 -20.35 -2.76 -10.94
N LEU A 381 -19.87 -2.65 -9.69
CA LEU A 381 -20.62 -2.11 -8.56
C LEU A 381 -20.72 -0.58 -8.66
N ALA A 382 -19.61 0.08 -8.95
CA ALA A 382 -19.49 1.54 -9.00
C ALA A 382 -20.50 2.23 -9.93
N ARG A 383 -20.84 1.55 -11.03
CA ARG A 383 -21.82 2.00 -12.04
C ARG A 383 -23.29 1.75 -11.67
N LYS A 384 -23.59 1.16 -10.51
CA LYS A 384 -24.97 0.96 -10.04
C LYS A 384 -25.48 2.20 -9.30
N THR A 385 -26.76 2.51 -9.49
CA THR A 385 -27.48 3.45 -8.63
C THR A 385 -27.62 2.86 -7.23
N SER A 386 -27.26 3.61 -6.19
CA SER A 386 -27.37 3.15 -4.80
C SER A 386 -28.81 3.23 -4.28
N ALA A 387 -29.14 2.40 -3.30
CA ALA A 387 -30.40 2.39 -2.56
C ALA A 387 -30.14 2.30 -1.04
N PRO A 388 -30.96 2.95 -0.18
CA PRO A 388 -30.76 2.97 1.29
C PRO A 388 -31.35 1.74 2.01
N GLU A 389 -30.91 1.46 3.26
CA GLU A 389 -31.63 0.86 4.43
C GLU A 389 -30.78 -0.04 5.39
N ILE A 390 -31.18 -0.16 6.69
CA ILE A 390 -30.71 -1.10 7.76
C ILE A 390 -31.85 -1.29 8.83
N ALA A 391 -31.96 -2.43 9.57
CA ALA A 391 -33.00 -2.67 10.62
C ALA A 391 -32.60 -3.57 11.85
N VAL A 392 -33.37 -3.54 12.97
CA VAL A 392 -32.96 -3.92 14.37
C VAL A 392 -34.12 -4.47 15.31
N ARG A 393 -33.88 -5.32 16.37
CA ARG A 393 -34.89 -5.87 17.35
C ARG A 393 -35.20 -4.76 18.33
N TYR A 394 -36.48 -4.56 18.62
CA TYR A 394 -36.87 -3.63 19.66
C TYR A 394 -37.09 -4.36 20.99
N PRO A 395 -36.50 -3.91 22.12
CA PRO A 395 -36.93 -4.35 23.44
C PRO A 395 -38.36 -3.85 23.71
N VAL A 396 -39.14 -4.61 24.47
CA VAL A 396 -40.56 -4.28 24.77
C VAL A 396 -40.70 -3.50 26.10
N ASP A 397 -39.59 -3.25 26.78
CA ASP A 397 -39.47 -2.43 27.99
C ASP A 397 -38.31 -1.42 27.87
N GLU A 398 -38.08 -0.62 28.91
CA GLU A 398 -37.05 0.44 28.93
C GLU A 398 -35.61 -0.09 29.14
N THR A 399 -35.34 -1.38 28.88
CA THR A 399 -34.00 -1.97 29.07
C THR A 399 -32.97 -1.40 28.10
N ALA A 400 -31.93 -0.77 28.64
CA ALA A 400 -30.79 -0.29 27.86
C ALA A 400 -29.93 -1.46 27.35
N ILE A 401 -29.79 -1.56 26.03
CA ILE A 401 -29.02 -2.62 25.32
C ILE A 401 -27.71 -2.10 24.70
N ASP A 402 -27.37 -0.84 24.90
CA ASP A 402 -26.18 -0.16 24.37
C ASP A 402 -24.87 -0.82 24.81
N LEU A 403 -24.76 -1.19 26.10
CA LEU A 403 -23.61 -1.92 26.63
C LEU A 403 -23.49 -3.33 26.04
N LEU A 404 -24.62 -4.02 25.82
CA LEU A 404 -24.65 -5.36 25.22
C LEU A 404 -24.21 -5.33 23.75
N LEU A 405 -24.74 -4.38 22.96
CA LEU A 405 -24.35 -4.21 21.56
C LEU A 405 -22.88 -3.76 21.43
N SER A 406 -22.39 -2.93 22.36
CA SER A 406 -20.97 -2.54 22.43
C SER A 406 -20.05 -3.72 22.73
N GLU A 407 -20.42 -4.60 23.68
CA GLU A 407 -19.62 -5.79 24.00
C GLU A 407 -19.65 -6.83 22.88
N LEU A 408 -20.81 -7.08 22.26
CA LEU A 408 -20.93 -7.98 21.10
C LEU A 408 -20.06 -7.51 19.93
N VAL A 409 -19.95 -6.19 19.69
CA VAL A 409 -19.05 -5.62 18.68
C VAL A 409 -17.57 -5.76 19.09
N GLN A 410 -17.22 -5.54 20.36
CA GLN A 410 -15.84 -5.72 20.85
C GLN A 410 -15.38 -7.18 20.77
N GLN A 411 -16.28 -8.13 21.02
CA GLN A 411 -16.03 -9.58 20.91
C GLN A 411 -16.33 -10.14 19.49
N GLN A 412 -16.55 -9.28 18.50
CA GLN A 412 -16.72 -9.60 17.07
C GLN A 412 -17.89 -10.56 16.70
N TRP A 413 -18.99 -10.51 17.45
CA TRP A 413 -20.21 -11.24 17.10
C TRP A 413 -21.08 -10.44 16.11
N PRO A 414 -21.28 -10.94 14.86
CA PRO A 414 -22.10 -10.25 13.87
C PRO A 414 -23.58 -10.36 14.25
N TRP A 415 -24.26 -9.21 14.36
CA TRP A 415 -25.66 -9.16 14.78
C TRP A 415 -26.56 -8.56 13.70
N ARG A 416 -27.70 -9.22 13.48
CA ARG A 416 -28.95 -8.58 13.05
C ARG A 416 -29.94 -8.66 14.19
N LEU A 417 -30.96 -7.83 14.13
CA LEU A 417 -31.92 -7.65 15.19
C LEU A 417 -33.29 -7.41 14.44
N ILE A 418 -34.45 -7.89 14.94
CA ILE A 418 -35.73 -8.26 14.24
C ILE A 418 -36.92 -8.34 15.27
N ALA A 419 -38.16 -8.77 15.01
CA ALA A 419 -39.30 -8.59 15.96
C ALA A 419 -39.19 -9.34 17.33
N ALA A 420 -39.78 -8.88 18.45
CA ALA A 420 -39.65 -9.53 19.77
C ALA A 420 -40.33 -10.92 19.87
N GLU A 421 -41.17 -11.23 18.88
CA GLU A 421 -42.06 -12.38 18.79
C GLU A 421 -41.65 -13.45 17.75
N ASP A 422 -40.49 -13.31 17.08
CA ASP A 422 -40.00 -14.33 16.12
C ASP A 422 -39.47 -15.60 16.81
N VAL A 423 -39.86 -16.77 16.29
CA VAL A 423 -39.31 -18.09 16.69
C VAL A 423 -37.94 -18.34 16.05
N VAL A 424 -37.03 -19.01 16.79
CA VAL A 424 -35.67 -19.40 16.35
C VAL A 424 -35.57 -20.92 16.25
N GLY A 425 -34.86 -21.45 15.24
CA GLY A 425 -34.68 -22.89 15.02
C GLY A 425 -33.44 -23.49 15.69
N ASP A 426 -33.18 -24.77 15.40
CA ASP A 426 -32.04 -25.54 15.97
C ASP A 426 -30.67 -25.15 15.40
N GLU A 427 -30.62 -24.30 14.37
CA GLU A 427 -29.41 -23.69 13.83
C GLU A 427 -28.73 -22.66 14.76
N ALA A 428 -29.42 -22.17 15.80
CA ALA A 428 -28.82 -21.30 16.81
C ALA A 428 -28.19 -22.12 17.96
N PRO A 429 -26.85 -22.17 18.12
CA PRO A 429 -26.19 -23.09 19.06
C PRO A 429 -26.46 -22.78 20.55
N GLU A 430 -26.84 -21.54 20.86
CA GLU A 430 -27.47 -21.14 22.12
C GLU A 430 -28.30 -19.87 21.86
N VAL A 431 -29.33 -19.63 22.67
CA VAL A 431 -30.10 -18.38 22.68
C VAL A 431 -29.87 -17.68 24.02
N ILE A 432 -29.42 -16.43 23.95
CA ILE A 432 -29.22 -15.58 25.13
C ILE A 432 -30.43 -14.67 25.26
N VAL A 433 -31.14 -14.76 26.37
CA VAL A 433 -32.25 -13.85 26.73
C VAL A 433 -31.75 -12.89 27.81
N PRO A 434 -31.45 -11.62 27.48
CA PRO A 434 -31.11 -10.61 28.48
C PRO A 434 -32.33 -10.26 29.33
N SER A 435 -32.12 -10.07 30.62
CA SER A 435 -33.16 -9.58 31.53
C SER A 435 -32.52 -8.88 32.74
N ALA A 436 -33.32 -8.15 33.51
CA ALA A 436 -32.92 -7.58 34.81
C ALA A 436 -32.56 -8.64 35.89
N LYS A 437 -32.37 -9.92 35.53
CA LYS A 437 -32.08 -11.05 36.42
C LYS A 437 -30.84 -11.88 36.03
N GLY A 438 -30.12 -11.50 34.97
CA GLY A 438 -28.93 -12.22 34.48
C GLY A 438 -29.15 -12.93 33.14
N PHE A 439 -28.25 -13.87 32.82
CA PHE A 439 -28.13 -14.50 31.51
C PHE A 439 -28.68 -15.94 31.54
N ALA A 440 -29.83 -16.17 30.93
CA ALA A 440 -30.34 -17.51 30.72
C ALA A 440 -29.68 -18.15 29.48
N LEU A 441 -29.24 -19.40 29.62
CA LEU A 441 -28.82 -20.26 28.52
C LEU A 441 -29.96 -21.24 28.22
N GLU A 442 -30.71 -21.01 27.15
CA GLU A 442 -31.95 -21.77 26.86
C GLU A 442 -31.71 -23.27 26.63
N ARG A 443 -30.63 -23.63 25.93
CA ARG A 443 -30.25 -25.03 25.68
C ARG A 443 -29.42 -25.62 26.81
N GLY A 444 -28.58 -24.81 27.46
CA GLY A 444 -27.83 -25.21 28.66
C GLY A 444 -28.72 -25.50 29.88
N GLY A 445 -29.90 -24.87 29.97
CA GLY A 445 -30.83 -25.04 31.09
C GLY A 445 -30.37 -24.38 32.40
N VAL A 446 -29.46 -23.40 32.33
CA VAL A 446 -28.85 -22.73 33.49
C VAL A 446 -29.02 -21.22 33.38
N LEU A 447 -29.39 -20.58 34.48
CA LEU A 447 -29.31 -19.12 34.67
C LEU A 447 -27.97 -18.79 35.31
N LEU A 448 -27.19 -17.91 34.68
CA LEU A 448 -25.86 -17.50 35.14
C LEU A 448 -25.86 -15.99 35.45
N ASP A 449 -25.28 -15.65 36.60
CA ASP A 449 -25.20 -14.30 37.15
C ASP A 449 -24.09 -13.46 36.50
N CYS A 450 -23.00 -14.11 36.09
CA CYS A 450 -21.86 -13.51 35.44
C CYS A 450 -21.27 -14.43 34.34
N PRO A 451 -20.64 -13.87 33.28
CA PRO A 451 -20.02 -14.66 32.21
C PRO A 451 -18.94 -15.64 32.69
N GLN A 452 -18.29 -15.37 33.82
CA GLN A 452 -17.17 -16.17 34.34
C GLN A 452 -17.63 -17.52 34.90
N ALA A 453 -18.88 -17.64 35.38
CA ALA A 453 -19.41 -18.88 35.92
C ALA A 453 -19.59 -19.98 34.85
N VAL A 454 -19.75 -19.60 33.58
CA VAL A 454 -19.91 -20.52 32.43
C VAL A 454 -18.71 -21.48 32.32
N CYS A 455 -17.49 -20.96 32.45
CA CYS A 455 -16.27 -21.68 32.11
C CYS A 455 -15.92 -22.80 33.10
N ALA A 456 -16.17 -22.59 34.40
CA ALA A 456 -15.84 -23.55 35.46
C ALA A 456 -16.67 -24.84 35.43
N TYR A 457 -17.81 -24.82 34.73
CA TYR A 457 -18.66 -25.99 34.49
C TYR A 457 -17.96 -27.03 33.60
N LEU A 458 -17.27 -26.58 32.55
CA LEU A 458 -16.73 -27.45 31.49
C LEU A 458 -15.49 -28.24 31.93
N GLU A 459 -14.66 -27.68 32.82
CA GLU A 459 -13.38 -28.29 33.22
C GLU A 459 -13.53 -29.53 34.13
N ARG A 460 -14.72 -29.74 34.73
CA ARG A 460 -14.98 -30.85 35.66
C ARG A 460 -15.17 -32.23 35.02
N HIS A 461 -15.27 -32.33 33.70
CA HIS A 461 -15.88 -33.50 33.05
C HIS A 461 -15.00 -34.28 32.05
N LEU A 462 -13.71 -33.94 31.85
CA LEU A 462 -12.81 -34.60 30.86
C LEU A 462 -11.34 -34.78 31.33
N PRO A 463 -10.62 -35.86 30.92
CA PRO A 463 -9.23 -36.17 31.33
C PRO A 463 -8.12 -35.69 30.35
N ARG A 464 -6.84 -35.70 30.80
CA ARG A 464 -5.63 -35.24 30.04
C ARG A 464 -4.61 -36.36 29.71
N ARG A 465 -3.68 -36.10 28.77
CA ARG A 465 -2.74 -37.10 28.18
C ARG A 465 -1.24 -36.75 28.05
N ALA A 466 -0.80 -35.49 28.22
CA ALA A 466 0.59 -35.06 27.96
C ALA A 466 1.23 -34.34 29.16
N VAL A 467 2.57 -34.32 29.25
CA VAL A 467 3.35 -33.85 30.42
C VAL A 467 4.60 -33.06 29.97
N VAL A 468 4.89 -31.93 30.63
CA VAL A 468 6.13 -31.13 30.45
C VAL A 468 6.81 -30.94 31.80
N ARG A 469 8.14 -30.94 31.82
CA ARG A 469 8.99 -30.89 33.01
C ARG A 469 10.01 -29.75 32.95
N GLU A 470 10.41 -29.30 34.13
CA GLU A 470 11.62 -28.50 34.32
C GLU A 470 12.87 -29.37 34.18
N ARG A 471 14.03 -28.75 33.94
CA ARG A 471 15.32 -29.47 33.81
C ARG A 471 15.75 -30.28 35.03
N ASN A 472 15.13 -30.08 36.20
CA ASN A 472 15.34 -30.89 37.41
C ASN A 472 14.46 -32.15 37.49
N GLY A 473 13.54 -32.36 36.52
CA GLY A 473 12.60 -33.48 36.47
C GLY A 473 11.24 -33.23 37.13
N GLU A 474 11.05 -32.10 37.81
CA GLU A 474 9.76 -31.71 38.38
C GLU A 474 8.75 -31.33 37.29
N LEU A 475 7.45 -31.43 37.60
CA LEU A 475 6.39 -31.01 36.67
C LEU A 475 6.47 -29.49 36.48
N ALA A 476 6.57 -29.02 35.22
CA ALA A 476 6.64 -27.61 34.95
C ALA A 476 5.29 -26.94 35.25
N ASN A 477 5.28 -26.04 36.23
CA ASN A 477 4.11 -25.26 36.62
C ASN A 477 3.84 -24.10 35.65
N GLU A 478 2.64 -23.52 35.73
CA GLU A 478 2.26 -22.36 34.90
C GLU A 478 2.42 -22.61 33.38
N LEU A 479 2.18 -23.83 32.91
CA LEU A 479 2.15 -24.19 31.48
C LEU A 479 0.79 -24.77 31.06
N LEU A 480 0.28 -24.34 29.91
CA LEU A 480 -0.76 -25.04 29.16
C LEU A 480 -0.09 -25.99 28.15
N VAL A 481 -0.29 -27.30 28.33
CA VAL A 481 0.12 -28.34 27.38
C VAL A 481 -1.14 -28.88 26.69
N LYS A 482 -1.20 -28.82 25.36
CA LYS A 482 -2.37 -29.27 24.57
C LYS A 482 -1.92 -30.09 23.36
N GLU A 483 -2.34 -31.35 23.35
CA GLU A 483 -2.21 -32.29 22.24
C GLU A 483 -3.42 -32.16 21.30
N TYR A 484 -3.18 -32.23 19.99
CA TYR A 484 -4.19 -32.22 18.94
C TYR A 484 -4.26 -33.60 18.26
N ALA A 485 -5.38 -33.90 17.58
CA ALA A 485 -5.69 -35.25 17.09
C ALA A 485 -4.77 -35.74 15.94
N ASP A 486 -4.13 -34.80 15.23
CA ASP A 486 -3.10 -35.01 14.20
C ASP A 486 -1.71 -35.34 14.77
N GLY A 487 -1.54 -35.26 16.10
CA GLY A 487 -0.26 -35.43 16.80
C GLY A 487 0.52 -34.14 17.02
N THR A 488 0.02 -32.98 16.56
CA THR A 488 0.62 -31.67 16.87
C THR A 488 0.47 -31.36 18.36
N LEU A 489 1.51 -30.78 18.97
CA LEU A 489 1.52 -30.44 20.39
C LEU A 489 1.88 -28.97 20.61
N LEU A 490 1.06 -28.30 21.43
CA LEU A 490 1.25 -26.93 21.92
C LEU A 490 1.77 -26.97 23.37
N VAL A 491 2.80 -26.17 23.64
CA VAL A 491 3.16 -25.72 25.00
C VAL A 491 3.09 -24.20 25.05
N LEU A 492 2.30 -23.64 25.95
CA LEU A 492 2.16 -22.21 26.21
C LEU A 492 2.53 -21.94 27.67
N ASP A 493 3.42 -20.99 27.90
CA ASP A 493 3.73 -20.46 29.22
C ASP A 493 2.67 -19.45 29.66
N LEU A 494 2.19 -19.61 30.89
CA LEU A 494 1.18 -18.80 31.55
C LEU A 494 1.76 -18.06 32.77
N SER A 495 3.06 -18.17 33.01
CA SER A 495 3.73 -17.51 34.13
C SER A 495 3.96 -16.04 33.80
N ASP A 496 3.81 -15.16 34.78
CA ASP A 496 4.01 -13.71 34.58
C ASP A 496 5.50 -13.29 34.59
N ARG A 497 6.41 -14.27 34.41
CA ARG A 497 7.85 -14.13 34.62
C ARG A 497 8.55 -13.54 33.38
N PRO A 498 9.55 -12.65 33.53
CA PRO A 498 10.26 -12.02 32.42
C PRO A 498 11.44 -12.86 31.89
N GLN A 499 11.52 -14.15 32.24
CA GLN A 499 12.71 -14.99 32.07
C GLN A 499 12.40 -16.24 31.24
N GLU A 500 13.37 -16.69 30.45
CA GLU A 500 13.24 -17.89 29.61
C GLU A 500 13.49 -19.17 30.43
N ARG A 501 12.62 -20.16 30.26
CA ARG A 501 12.68 -21.47 30.94
C ARG A 501 13.30 -22.51 30.01
N ALA A 502 14.17 -23.37 30.55
CA ALA A 502 14.73 -24.51 29.82
C ALA A 502 13.99 -25.79 30.22
N LEU A 503 13.10 -26.25 29.33
CA LEU A 503 12.07 -27.25 29.59
C LEU A 503 12.33 -28.56 28.84
N THR A 504 11.68 -29.63 29.30
CA THR A 504 11.67 -30.95 28.65
C THR A 504 10.24 -31.43 28.46
N LEU A 505 9.87 -31.75 27.22
CA LEU A 505 8.58 -32.35 26.86
C LEU A 505 8.69 -33.88 26.87
N ASP A 506 7.93 -34.56 27.73
CA ASP A 506 7.81 -36.03 27.72
C ASP A 506 6.53 -36.42 26.96
N TYR A 507 6.67 -36.90 25.72
CA TYR A 507 5.53 -37.18 24.84
C TYR A 507 5.66 -38.54 24.15
N ARG A 508 4.67 -39.42 24.34
CA ARG A 508 4.55 -40.76 23.75
C ARG A 508 5.81 -41.65 23.86
N GLY A 509 6.65 -41.42 24.87
CA GLY A 509 7.89 -42.18 25.12
C GLY A 509 9.17 -41.57 24.53
N GLN A 510 9.10 -40.38 23.92
CA GLN A 510 10.26 -39.58 23.54
C GLN A 510 10.31 -38.30 24.39
N SER A 511 11.51 -37.73 24.54
CA SER A 511 11.78 -36.61 25.44
C SER A 511 12.57 -35.53 24.71
N HIS A 512 12.03 -34.31 24.62
CA HIS A 512 12.57 -33.23 23.81
C HIS A 512 12.88 -31.99 24.66
N ALA A 513 14.12 -31.52 24.63
CA ALA A 513 14.53 -30.28 25.29
C ALA A 513 14.22 -29.07 24.40
N PHE A 514 13.69 -28.00 25.00
CA PHE A 514 13.40 -26.73 24.33
C PHE A 514 13.50 -25.56 25.32
N THR A 515 13.54 -24.33 24.82
CA THR A 515 13.37 -23.14 25.66
C THR A 515 12.03 -22.48 25.38
N LEU A 516 11.49 -21.81 26.40
CA LEU A 516 10.21 -21.10 26.33
C LEU A 516 10.31 -19.79 27.12
N PRO A 517 10.22 -18.62 26.46
CA PRO A 517 10.06 -17.35 27.16
C PRO A 517 8.80 -17.36 28.04
N GLY A 518 8.86 -16.75 29.22
CA GLY A 518 7.65 -16.52 30.03
C GLY A 518 6.56 -15.81 29.22
N ARG A 519 5.30 -16.22 29.40
CA ARG A 519 4.14 -15.85 28.55
C ARG A 519 4.22 -16.28 27.07
N GLY A 520 5.23 -17.05 26.64
CA GLY A 520 5.47 -17.47 25.25
C GLY A 520 4.86 -18.83 24.85
N ARG A 521 4.79 -19.15 23.55
CA ARG A 521 4.26 -20.44 23.03
C ARG A 521 5.22 -21.17 22.10
N ARG A 522 5.13 -22.51 22.06
CA ARG A 522 5.81 -23.41 21.12
C ARG A 522 4.83 -24.43 20.55
N LEU A 523 4.96 -24.72 19.25
CA LEU A 523 4.26 -25.80 18.55
C LEU A 523 5.30 -26.79 18.00
N PHE A 524 4.90 -28.05 17.82
CA PHE A 524 5.75 -29.13 17.30
C PHE A 524 5.05 -29.86 16.14
N GLY A 525 5.65 -29.80 14.95
CA GLY A 525 5.17 -30.43 13.70
C GLY A 525 6.33 -30.52 12.68
N GLY A 526 6.29 -31.51 11.78
CA GLY A 526 7.42 -31.86 10.90
C GLY A 526 7.20 -31.52 9.42
N TRP A 527 7.66 -30.34 8.99
CA TRP A 527 7.62 -29.88 7.59
C TRP A 527 9.03 -29.80 6.99
N LYS A 528 9.10 -29.84 5.65
CA LYS A 528 10.26 -29.35 4.89
C LYS A 528 9.88 -28.02 4.22
N VAL A 529 10.76 -27.03 4.29
CA VAL A 529 10.57 -25.69 3.70
C VAL A 529 11.66 -25.42 2.65
N THR A 530 11.29 -24.77 1.54
CA THR A 530 12.22 -24.33 0.49
C THR A 530 11.81 -22.97 -0.07
N ARG A 531 12.82 -22.20 -0.50
CA ARG A 531 12.70 -20.87 -1.12
C ARG A 531 12.76 -20.93 -2.65
N ASP A 532 12.29 -19.90 -3.35
CA ASP A 532 12.39 -19.79 -4.82
C ASP A 532 13.63 -19.00 -5.31
N ARG A 533 14.17 -18.12 -4.46
CA ARG A 533 15.32 -17.26 -4.77
C ARG A 533 16.24 -17.05 -3.56
N PRO A 534 17.50 -16.61 -3.77
CA PRO A 534 18.44 -16.29 -2.68
C PRO A 534 17.87 -15.30 -1.68
N TYR A 535 18.34 -15.38 -0.43
CA TYR A 535 17.95 -14.43 0.61
C TYR A 535 18.63 -13.08 0.37
N LEU A 536 17.90 -11.98 0.64
CA LEU A 536 18.41 -10.61 0.54
C LEU A 536 18.51 -10.00 1.94
N TYR A 537 19.72 -9.89 2.48
CA TYR A 537 19.96 -9.27 3.78
C TYR A 537 20.46 -7.83 3.63
N ARG A 538 19.80 -6.89 4.31
CA ARG A 538 20.20 -5.48 4.40
C ARG A 538 20.91 -5.22 5.74
N PRO A 539 22.22 -4.93 5.75
CA PRO A 539 22.92 -4.53 6.98
C PRO A 539 22.37 -3.21 7.54
N LYS A 540 22.06 -3.19 8.85
CA LYS A 540 21.58 -1.98 9.54
C LYS A 540 22.74 -1.08 9.99
N TRP A 541 23.08 -0.09 9.17
CA TRP A 541 24.00 0.97 9.54
C TRP A 541 23.38 1.85 10.65
N ALA A 542 24.11 2.12 11.73
CA ALA A 542 23.72 3.13 12.70
C ALA A 542 23.88 4.55 12.12
N GLU A 543 23.22 5.55 12.71
CA GLU A 543 23.29 6.93 12.21
C GLU A 543 24.75 7.42 12.20
N LYS A 544 25.22 7.94 11.06
CA LYS A 544 26.62 8.39 10.81
C LYS A 544 27.69 7.29 10.96
N ALA A 545 27.33 6.02 11.12
CA ALA A 545 28.30 4.92 11.17
C ALA A 545 28.85 4.58 9.78
N THR A 546 30.17 4.45 9.69
CA THR A 546 30.90 4.02 8.49
C THR A 546 31.18 2.52 8.48
N SER A 547 30.81 1.78 9.51
CA SER A 547 30.90 0.32 9.59
C SER A 547 29.67 -0.30 10.25
N VAL A 548 29.43 -1.57 9.94
CA VAL A 548 28.40 -2.42 10.55
C VAL A 548 28.97 -3.82 10.74
N ASP A 549 28.68 -4.41 11.90
CA ASP A 549 29.09 -5.76 12.25
C ASP A 549 27.98 -6.78 11.96
N PHE A 550 28.35 -7.98 11.54
CA PHE A 550 27.46 -9.14 11.48
C PHE A 550 28.21 -10.42 11.89
N ILE A 551 27.46 -11.47 12.20
CA ILE A 551 27.94 -12.78 12.63
C ILE A 551 27.48 -13.79 11.58
N VAL A 552 28.42 -14.63 11.15
CA VAL A 552 28.16 -15.83 10.36
C VAL A 552 28.24 -17.01 11.32
N GLN A 553 27.13 -17.72 11.51
CA GLN A 553 27.01 -18.81 12.48
C GLN A 553 27.53 -20.14 11.91
N ASP A 554 27.14 -20.45 10.68
CA ASP A 554 27.47 -21.67 9.95
C ASP A 554 28.31 -21.31 8.72
N GLU A 555 28.96 -22.27 8.06
CA GLU A 555 29.69 -21.98 6.82
C GLU A 555 28.70 -21.67 5.67
N LEU A 556 28.74 -20.44 5.15
CA LEU A 556 27.86 -19.97 4.09
C LEU A 556 28.61 -19.98 2.76
N ALA A 557 28.29 -20.95 1.91
CA ALA A 557 28.76 -20.99 0.53
C ALA A 557 27.98 -20.01 -0.36
N ASP A 558 28.57 -19.62 -1.49
CA ASP A 558 27.93 -18.84 -2.56
C ASP A 558 27.34 -17.48 -2.11
N VAL A 559 27.96 -16.83 -1.12
CA VAL A 559 27.59 -15.46 -0.70
C VAL A 559 28.16 -14.45 -1.69
N SER A 560 27.34 -13.52 -2.17
CA SER A 560 27.80 -12.37 -2.98
C SER A 560 27.18 -11.07 -2.49
N PHE A 561 27.94 -9.98 -2.62
CA PHE A 561 27.51 -8.64 -2.24
C PHE A 561 27.04 -7.89 -3.48
N ALA A 562 25.81 -7.38 -3.46
CA ALA A 562 25.29 -6.45 -4.46
C ALA A 562 25.54 -5.02 -3.97
N ILE A 563 26.39 -4.27 -4.66
CA ILE A 563 26.92 -2.96 -4.25
C ILE A 563 26.34 -1.90 -5.20
N ARG A 564 25.71 -0.85 -4.65
CA ARG A 564 24.96 0.13 -5.45
C ARG A 564 25.88 0.93 -6.37
N SER A 565 25.54 1.00 -7.65
CA SER A 565 26.26 1.75 -8.69
C SER A 565 25.56 3.06 -9.10
N TYR A 566 24.31 3.25 -8.68
CA TYR A 566 23.51 4.46 -8.95
C TYR A 566 23.35 5.36 -7.71
N GLY A 567 23.12 6.67 -7.90
CA GLY A 567 22.91 7.61 -6.79
C GLY A 567 24.16 7.79 -5.91
N GLY A 568 25.32 8.03 -6.54
CA GLY A 568 26.62 8.13 -5.88
C GLY A 568 27.35 6.79 -5.79
N GLU A 569 28.69 6.83 -5.91
CA GLU A 569 29.56 5.65 -5.82
C GLU A 569 29.46 5.00 -4.43
N VAL A 570 29.40 3.68 -4.36
CA VAL A 570 29.55 2.92 -3.11
C VAL A 570 30.75 1.99 -3.22
N ARG A 571 31.74 2.18 -2.35
CA ARG A 571 32.87 1.27 -2.14
C ARG A 571 32.83 0.73 -0.72
N VAL A 572 32.89 -0.59 -0.58
CA VAL A 572 32.82 -1.29 0.71
C VAL A 572 33.99 -2.26 0.88
N ALA A 573 34.39 -2.48 2.13
CA ALA A 573 35.38 -3.47 2.52
C ALA A 573 34.81 -4.44 3.56
N LEU A 574 35.11 -5.73 3.39
CA LEU A 574 34.81 -6.79 4.34
C LEU A 574 36.09 -7.12 5.12
N ASN A 575 36.05 -6.97 6.46
CA ASN A 575 37.20 -7.13 7.35
C ASN A 575 38.44 -6.33 6.90
N GLY A 576 38.22 -5.12 6.35
CA GLY A 576 39.27 -4.24 5.83
C GLY A 576 39.71 -4.50 4.38
N THR A 577 39.28 -5.61 3.77
CA THR A 577 39.58 -5.92 2.36
C THR A 577 38.47 -5.38 1.44
N GLU A 578 38.82 -4.48 0.51
CA GLU A 578 37.87 -3.90 -0.45
C GLU A 578 37.21 -4.96 -1.33
N LEU A 579 35.87 -5.01 -1.32
CA LEU A 579 35.07 -5.89 -2.15
C LEU A 579 35.05 -5.35 -3.59
N LYS A 580 35.61 -6.14 -4.52
CA LYS A 580 35.64 -5.77 -5.95
C LYS A 580 34.42 -6.31 -6.68
N VAL A 581 33.74 -5.41 -7.38
CA VAL A 581 32.66 -5.73 -8.33
C VAL A 581 33.25 -6.57 -9.47
N ALA A 582 32.64 -7.73 -9.72
CA ALA A 582 33.02 -8.66 -10.79
C ALA A 582 32.02 -8.66 -11.95
N GLN A 583 30.77 -8.25 -11.70
CA GLN A 583 29.73 -8.06 -12.73
C GLN A 583 29.12 -6.66 -12.57
N ALA A 584 28.94 -5.94 -13.68
CA ALA A 584 28.40 -4.57 -13.66
C ALA A 584 26.91 -4.49 -13.27
N THR A 585 26.20 -5.62 -13.30
CA THR A 585 24.82 -5.80 -12.85
C THR A 585 24.76 -6.80 -11.70
N ALA A 586 23.65 -6.82 -10.97
CA ALA A 586 23.40 -7.74 -9.86
C ALA A 586 22.21 -8.68 -10.16
N PRO A 587 22.41 -9.77 -10.93
CA PRO A 587 21.33 -10.64 -11.41
C PRO A 587 20.60 -11.46 -10.34
N ARG A 588 21.04 -11.39 -9.06
CA ARG A 588 20.36 -11.98 -7.90
C ARG A 588 19.27 -11.08 -7.30
N LEU A 589 19.17 -9.82 -7.74
CA LEU A 589 18.13 -8.88 -7.32
C LEU A 589 16.90 -8.95 -8.25
N SER A 590 15.76 -8.40 -7.80
CA SER A 590 14.59 -8.16 -8.68
C SER A 590 14.93 -7.21 -9.84
N GLU A 591 14.24 -7.36 -10.97
CA GLU A 591 14.55 -6.71 -12.26
C GLU A 591 14.83 -5.20 -12.14
N GLY A 592 13.95 -4.45 -11.46
CA GLY A 592 14.04 -2.99 -11.29
C GLY A 592 15.23 -2.49 -10.46
N PHE A 593 16.08 -3.41 -9.99
CA PHE A 593 17.33 -3.14 -9.28
C PHE A 593 18.58 -3.66 -10.00
N GLN A 594 18.48 -4.63 -10.93
CA GLN A 594 19.66 -5.34 -11.45
C GLN A 594 20.67 -4.42 -12.14
N ALA A 595 20.21 -3.35 -12.79
CA ALA A 595 21.03 -2.35 -13.46
C ALA A 595 21.56 -1.22 -12.53
N LEU A 596 21.14 -1.22 -11.25
CA LEU A 596 21.47 -0.16 -10.27
C LEU A 596 22.51 -0.62 -9.23
N TYR A 597 22.98 -1.86 -9.35
CA TYR A 597 23.94 -2.52 -8.46
C TYR A 597 24.91 -3.36 -9.30
N GLY A 598 26.21 -3.29 -8.99
CA GLY A 598 27.17 -4.31 -9.40
C GLY A 598 27.20 -5.46 -8.40
N SER A 599 27.73 -6.63 -8.78
CA SER A 599 27.88 -7.78 -7.87
C SER A 599 29.33 -8.26 -7.77
N THR A 600 29.75 -8.68 -6.58
CA THR A 600 31.02 -9.39 -6.39
C THR A 600 30.97 -10.78 -7.03
N ALA A 601 32.13 -11.42 -7.22
CA ALA A 601 32.15 -12.87 -7.36
C ALA A 601 31.55 -13.52 -6.09
N PRO A 602 30.87 -14.66 -6.17
CA PRO A 602 30.47 -15.42 -4.99
C PRO A 602 31.68 -15.92 -4.20
N MET A 603 31.56 -15.99 -2.88
CA MET A 603 32.60 -16.42 -1.94
C MET A 603 31.99 -17.24 -0.80
N THR A 604 32.83 -18.02 -0.13
CA THR A 604 32.44 -18.70 1.11
C THR A 604 32.77 -17.83 2.31
N LEU A 605 31.83 -17.68 3.25
CA LEU A 605 32.06 -17.09 4.56
C LEU A 605 32.04 -18.19 5.62
N SER A 606 33.18 -18.45 6.27
CA SER A 606 33.27 -19.40 7.38
C SER A 606 32.71 -18.79 8.68
N PRO A 607 32.35 -19.61 9.69
CA PRO A 607 31.82 -19.13 10.96
C PRO A 607 32.71 -18.08 11.64
N GLY A 608 32.14 -16.95 12.06
CA GLY A 608 32.87 -15.87 12.70
C GLY A 608 32.16 -14.51 12.66
N LYS A 609 32.82 -13.50 13.24
CA LYS A 609 32.38 -12.10 13.15
C LYS A 609 32.98 -11.43 11.92
N TYR A 610 32.16 -10.67 11.21
CA TYR A 610 32.55 -9.86 10.06
C TYR A 610 32.17 -8.40 10.28
N THR A 611 33.03 -7.49 9.82
CA THR A 611 32.78 -6.04 9.80
C THR A 611 32.76 -5.58 8.34
N LEU A 612 31.64 -4.97 7.93
CA LEU A 612 31.47 -4.36 6.62
C LEU A 612 31.60 -2.83 6.77
N SER A 613 32.57 -2.23 6.07
CA SER A 613 32.91 -0.81 6.20
C SER A 613 32.81 -0.07 4.87
N LEU A 614 32.39 1.19 4.90
CA LEU A 614 32.42 2.10 3.75
C LEU A 614 33.83 2.69 3.57
N LEU A 615 34.27 2.82 2.32
CA LEU A 615 35.57 3.39 1.94
C LEU A 615 35.48 4.82 1.38
N ASN A 616 34.26 5.31 1.15
CA ASN A 616 33.93 6.67 0.74
C ASN A 616 32.62 7.11 1.41
N ASP A 617 32.35 8.42 1.42
CA ASP A 617 31.01 8.89 1.77
C ASP A 617 30.04 8.59 0.62
N ALA A 618 28.86 8.08 0.96
CA ALA A 618 27.83 7.62 0.04
C ALA A 618 26.46 7.70 0.71
N PRO A 619 25.41 8.24 0.05
CA PRO A 619 24.09 8.33 0.65
C PRO A 619 23.45 6.96 0.84
N GLU A 620 22.69 6.79 1.92
CA GLU A 620 21.78 5.66 2.13
C GLU A 620 20.36 6.09 1.75
N PHE A 621 19.65 5.27 0.97
CA PHE A 621 18.27 5.54 0.57
C PHE A 621 17.33 4.47 1.14
N PRO A 622 16.07 4.81 1.51
CA PRO A 622 15.15 3.83 2.11
C PRO A 622 14.90 2.60 1.23
N PHE A 623 14.80 2.77 -0.09
CA PHE A 623 14.51 1.69 -1.05
C PHE A 623 15.67 1.43 -2.03
N LEU A 624 16.84 2.03 -1.81
CA LEU A 624 18.09 1.78 -2.54
C LEU A 624 19.28 1.73 -1.55
N PRO A 625 19.38 0.67 -0.71
CA PRO A 625 20.47 0.53 0.25
C PRO A 625 21.84 0.54 -0.43
N ARG A 626 22.89 1.01 0.24
CA ARG A 626 24.28 0.98 -0.25
C ARG A 626 24.72 -0.41 -0.71
N VAL A 627 24.29 -1.45 0.01
CA VAL A 627 24.70 -2.84 -0.23
C VAL A 627 23.64 -3.83 0.29
N TRP A 628 23.42 -4.91 -0.46
CA TRP A 628 22.76 -6.13 0.00
C TRP A 628 23.77 -7.28 0.07
N ILE A 629 23.66 -8.13 1.09
CA ILE A 629 24.33 -9.43 1.14
C ILE A 629 23.33 -10.47 0.60
N THR A 630 23.75 -11.32 -0.34
CA THR A 630 22.85 -12.25 -1.05
C THR A 630 23.43 -13.66 -1.11
N GLY A 631 22.60 -14.70 -0.92
CA GLY A 631 23.05 -16.09 -0.96
C GLY A 631 22.04 -17.07 -0.36
N GLU A 632 22.44 -18.34 -0.21
CA GLU A 632 21.61 -19.42 0.34
C GLU A 632 21.78 -19.55 1.86
N PHE A 633 21.31 -18.53 2.57
CA PHE A 633 21.32 -18.42 4.02
C PHE A 633 20.00 -17.84 4.53
N VAL A 634 19.79 -17.85 5.85
CA VAL A 634 18.70 -17.14 6.54
C VAL A 634 19.26 -16.24 7.64
N SER A 635 18.43 -15.35 8.20
CA SER A 635 18.83 -14.54 9.35
C SER A 635 18.01 -14.92 10.58
N LEU A 636 18.61 -15.73 11.47
CA LEU A 636 17.95 -16.28 12.66
C LEU A 636 17.78 -15.24 13.79
N ALA A 637 18.56 -14.16 13.76
CA ALA A 637 18.52 -13.07 14.73
C ALA A 637 19.13 -11.80 14.12
N PRO A 638 18.84 -10.62 14.69
CA PRO A 638 19.59 -9.38 14.45
C PRO A 638 21.10 -9.59 14.32
N GLY A 639 21.66 -9.18 13.18
CA GLY A 639 23.09 -9.30 12.87
C GLY A 639 23.60 -10.72 12.62
N VAL A 640 22.76 -11.78 12.69
CA VAL A 640 23.20 -13.18 12.56
C VAL A 640 22.71 -13.78 11.25
N LEU A 641 23.63 -14.31 10.45
CA LEU A 641 23.38 -15.10 9.25
C LEU A 641 23.74 -16.58 9.52
N ALA A 642 22.90 -17.49 9.08
CA ALA A 642 23.00 -18.93 9.35
C ALA A 642 22.61 -19.74 8.11
N ALA A 643 22.99 -21.02 8.07
CA ALA A 643 22.59 -21.90 6.98
C ALA A 643 21.07 -22.14 7.01
N ASP A 644 20.43 -22.21 5.83
CA ASP A 644 18.99 -22.51 5.74
C ASP A 644 18.74 -23.98 6.13
N CYS A 645 18.26 -24.19 7.35
CA CYS A 645 17.92 -25.49 7.91
C CYS A 645 16.62 -26.10 7.35
N GLN A 646 15.93 -25.42 6.43
CA GLN A 646 14.71 -25.90 5.74
C GLN A 646 13.55 -26.25 6.69
N ASP A 647 13.52 -25.62 7.87
CA ASP A 647 12.41 -25.69 8.84
C ASP A 647 11.52 -24.43 8.86
N GLY A 648 11.91 -23.39 8.11
CA GLY A 648 11.20 -22.12 7.98
C GLY A 648 11.61 -21.01 8.95
N SER A 649 12.58 -21.24 9.85
CA SER A 649 13.13 -20.20 10.73
C SER A 649 13.97 -19.17 9.95
N GLY A 650 13.98 -17.92 10.41
CA GLY A 650 14.74 -16.82 9.78
C GLY A 650 14.14 -16.30 8.46
N LEU A 651 12.93 -16.72 8.09
CA LEU A 651 12.20 -16.32 6.88
C LEU A 651 11.28 -15.10 7.07
N GLU A 652 11.29 -14.47 8.25
CA GLU A 652 10.43 -13.33 8.59
C GLU A 652 10.71 -12.13 7.65
N CYS A 653 11.99 -11.88 7.36
CA CYS A 653 12.43 -10.83 6.43
C CYS A 653 12.64 -11.33 4.98
N TYR A 654 12.15 -12.52 4.62
CA TYR A 654 12.33 -13.06 3.26
C TYR A 654 11.38 -12.41 2.23
N ALA A 655 11.92 -12.08 1.06
CA ALA A 655 11.19 -11.54 -0.09
C ALA A 655 11.21 -12.53 -1.27
N GLY A 656 10.17 -13.35 -1.42
CA GLY A 656 10.06 -14.39 -2.43
C GLY A 656 8.85 -15.30 -2.23
N ALA A 657 8.96 -16.55 -2.70
CA ALA A 657 7.98 -17.60 -2.47
C ALA A 657 8.52 -18.62 -1.45
N ILE A 658 7.75 -18.83 -0.37
CA ILE A 658 8.01 -19.84 0.65
C ILE A 658 7.16 -21.07 0.33
N THR A 659 7.80 -22.19 0.02
CA THR A 659 7.14 -23.48 -0.22
C THR A 659 7.39 -24.40 0.96
N GLN A 660 6.33 -24.84 1.63
CA GLN A 660 6.40 -25.89 2.65
C GLN A 660 5.72 -27.16 2.13
N THR A 661 6.32 -28.32 2.38
CA THR A 661 5.77 -29.64 2.03
C THR A 661 5.89 -30.60 3.20
N ARG A 662 4.80 -31.31 3.50
CA ARG A 662 4.72 -32.38 4.50
C ARG A 662 3.84 -33.50 3.95
N ARG A 663 4.22 -34.73 4.23
CA ARG A 663 3.34 -35.88 4.00
C ARG A 663 2.43 -36.04 5.21
N LEU A 664 1.11 -35.98 5.00
CA LEU A 664 0.11 -36.00 6.07
C LEU A 664 -1.13 -36.79 5.65
N GLU A 665 -1.94 -37.21 6.62
CA GLU A 665 -3.23 -37.85 6.37
C GLU A 665 -4.35 -36.82 6.48
N ILE A 666 -5.18 -36.73 5.44
CA ILE A 666 -6.38 -35.89 5.45
C ILE A 666 -7.52 -36.65 6.12
N PRO A 667 -8.18 -36.12 7.16
CA PRO A 667 -9.25 -36.83 7.85
C PRO A 667 -10.44 -37.14 6.92
N VAL A 668 -11.03 -38.34 7.07
CA VAL A 668 -12.08 -38.84 6.15
C VAL A 668 -13.36 -38.00 6.13
N GLY A 669 -13.67 -37.31 7.24
CA GLY A 669 -14.85 -36.44 7.34
C GLY A 669 -14.65 -35.04 6.76
N SER A 670 -13.40 -34.60 6.55
CA SER A 670 -13.10 -33.21 6.25
C SER A 670 -13.52 -32.81 4.84
N ARG A 671 -14.36 -31.77 4.78
CA ARG A 671 -14.83 -31.15 3.54
C ARG A 671 -13.85 -30.09 3.06
N GLY A 672 -13.09 -29.48 3.96
CA GLY A 672 -12.07 -28.49 3.63
C GLY A 672 -11.03 -28.29 4.72
N PHE A 673 -10.27 -27.21 4.61
CA PHE A 673 -9.36 -26.73 5.65
C PHE A 673 -9.13 -25.22 5.55
N THR A 674 -8.77 -24.59 6.66
CA THR A 674 -8.27 -23.21 6.73
C THR A 674 -6.74 -23.14 6.90
N LEU A 675 -6.14 -22.01 6.49
CA LEU A 675 -4.71 -21.72 6.69
C LEU A 675 -4.52 -20.30 7.25
N ALA A 676 -3.62 -20.15 8.23
CA ALA A 676 -3.22 -18.86 8.81
C ALA A 676 -2.14 -18.18 7.94
N THR A 677 -2.51 -17.72 6.74
CA THR A 677 -1.58 -17.34 5.65
C THR A 677 -0.78 -16.04 5.81
N ASP A 678 -0.88 -15.32 6.95
CA ASP A 678 -0.35 -13.96 7.14
C ASP A 678 -0.89 -12.91 6.14
N GLU A 679 -2.15 -13.07 5.67
CA GLU A 679 -2.75 -12.33 4.54
C GLU A 679 -2.03 -12.52 3.17
N LEU A 680 -1.00 -13.38 3.09
CA LEU A 680 -0.22 -13.61 1.86
C LEU A 680 -0.99 -14.39 0.78
N VAL A 681 -0.68 -14.13 -0.49
CA VAL A 681 -1.16 -14.94 -1.61
C VAL A 681 -0.68 -16.37 -1.41
N THR A 682 -1.60 -17.32 -1.41
CA THR A 682 -1.33 -18.71 -1.05
C THR A 682 -1.91 -19.65 -2.11
N GLU A 683 -1.10 -20.62 -2.55
CA GLU A 683 -1.52 -21.78 -3.33
C GLU A 683 -1.36 -23.05 -2.47
N VAL A 684 -2.31 -23.98 -2.56
CA VAL A 684 -2.19 -25.31 -1.94
C VAL A 684 -2.26 -26.38 -3.02
N LEU A 685 -1.39 -27.38 -2.92
CA LEU A 685 -1.33 -28.52 -3.82
C LEU A 685 -1.38 -29.83 -3.02
N ILE A 686 -2.16 -30.80 -3.50
CA ILE A 686 -2.24 -32.16 -2.95
C ILE A 686 -1.75 -33.14 -4.02
N ASP A 687 -0.77 -33.99 -3.69
CA ASP A 687 -0.10 -34.90 -4.63
C ASP A 687 0.40 -34.17 -5.90
N GLY A 688 0.82 -32.90 -5.74
CA GLY A 688 1.26 -32.01 -6.83
C GLY A 688 0.14 -31.31 -7.63
N VAL A 689 -1.13 -31.60 -7.37
CA VAL A 689 -2.29 -30.99 -8.04
C VAL A 689 -2.77 -29.76 -7.25
N SER A 690 -2.78 -28.58 -7.90
CA SER A 690 -3.23 -27.33 -7.27
C SER A 690 -4.74 -27.31 -7.01
N LEU A 691 -5.13 -26.93 -5.80
CA LEU A 691 -6.52 -26.59 -5.41
C LEU A 691 -6.87 -25.11 -5.75
N GLY A 692 -6.01 -24.44 -6.51
CA GLY A 692 -6.10 -23.02 -6.82
C GLY A 692 -5.59 -22.11 -5.70
N LYS A 693 -5.46 -20.82 -6.02
CA LYS A 693 -4.93 -19.81 -5.11
C LYS A 693 -6.01 -19.16 -4.26
N ARG A 694 -5.60 -18.49 -3.18
CA ARG A 694 -6.37 -17.48 -2.44
C ARG A 694 -5.50 -16.25 -2.26
N CYS A 695 -6.05 -15.07 -2.55
CA CYS A 695 -5.35 -13.78 -2.44
C CYS A 695 -5.87 -12.90 -1.28
N TRP A 696 -6.95 -13.34 -0.61
CA TRP A 696 -7.61 -12.66 0.50
C TRP A 696 -8.52 -13.66 1.25
N PRO A 697 -8.98 -13.34 2.47
CA PRO A 697 -9.89 -14.20 3.23
C PRO A 697 -11.25 -14.43 2.51
N PRO A 698 -11.92 -15.58 2.75
CA PRO A 698 -11.46 -16.69 3.59
C PRO A 698 -10.34 -17.51 2.90
N PHE A 699 -9.26 -17.76 3.64
CA PHE A 699 -8.18 -18.66 3.21
C PHE A 699 -8.62 -20.11 3.48
N PHE A 700 -9.61 -20.54 2.71
CA PHE A 700 -10.27 -21.84 2.79
C PHE A 700 -10.24 -22.55 1.43
N TRP A 701 -9.99 -23.86 1.46
CA TRP A 701 -10.04 -24.74 0.30
C TRP A 701 -10.92 -25.95 0.60
N GLU A 702 -11.78 -26.29 -0.34
CA GLU A 702 -12.48 -27.58 -0.33
C GLU A 702 -11.49 -28.69 -0.68
N ILE A 703 -11.61 -29.83 -0.01
CA ILE A 703 -10.85 -31.03 -0.28
C ILE A 703 -11.66 -31.88 -1.27
N PRO A 704 -11.15 -32.17 -2.49
CA PRO A 704 -11.78 -33.11 -3.41
C PRO A 704 -11.92 -34.49 -2.75
N GLU A 705 -13.08 -35.12 -2.92
CA GLU A 705 -13.44 -36.38 -2.24
C GLU A 705 -12.39 -37.49 -2.41
N ALA A 706 -11.74 -37.55 -3.58
CA ALA A 706 -10.67 -38.49 -3.91
C ALA A 706 -9.39 -38.40 -3.03
N TYR A 707 -9.26 -37.39 -2.16
CA TYR A 707 -8.16 -37.22 -1.21
C TYR A 707 -8.56 -37.39 0.27
N ARG A 708 -9.86 -37.50 0.60
CA ARG A 708 -10.33 -37.63 1.99
C ARG A 708 -10.00 -39.03 2.53
N GLY A 709 -9.49 -39.11 3.75
CA GLY A 709 -9.06 -40.37 4.36
C GLY A 709 -7.81 -40.97 3.71
N ARG A 710 -6.94 -40.13 3.10
CA ARG A 710 -5.70 -40.58 2.44
C ARG A 710 -4.48 -39.84 2.97
N CYS A 711 -3.36 -40.58 3.01
CA CYS A 711 -2.03 -40.02 3.20
C CYS A 711 -1.50 -39.48 1.86
N VAL A 712 -1.23 -38.17 1.81
CA VAL A 712 -0.92 -37.38 0.61
C VAL A 712 0.33 -36.52 0.83
N ASP A 713 0.98 -36.14 -0.26
CA ASP A 713 2.03 -35.11 -0.21
C ASP A 713 1.38 -33.72 -0.33
N PHE A 714 1.34 -32.99 0.79
CA PHE A 714 0.63 -31.71 0.94
C PHE A 714 1.63 -30.56 0.86
N THR A 715 1.45 -29.67 -0.12
CA THR A 715 2.34 -28.52 -0.36
C THR A 715 1.57 -27.22 -0.24
N VAL A 716 2.08 -26.27 0.54
CA VAL A 716 1.60 -24.89 0.60
C VAL A 716 2.68 -23.96 0.07
N ARG A 717 2.33 -23.11 -0.90
CA ARG A 717 3.19 -22.03 -1.42
C ARG A 717 2.61 -20.70 -0.98
N ARG A 718 3.44 -19.84 -0.37
CA ARG A 718 3.07 -18.47 0.02
C ARG A 718 3.98 -17.48 -0.68
N TYR A 719 3.41 -16.43 -1.25
CA TYR A 719 4.14 -15.38 -1.97
C TYR A 719 4.15 -14.11 -1.13
N SER A 720 5.35 -13.68 -0.72
CA SER A 720 5.50 -12.45 0.04
C SER A 720 5.37 -11.21 -0.86
N SER A 721 5.50 -10.05 -0.24
CA SER A 721 5.81 -8.79 -0.91
C SER A 721 7.33 -8.56 -1.01
N ILE A 722 7.74 -7.46 -1.65
CA ILE A 722 9.14 -7.02 -1.74
C ILE A 722 9.62 -6.26 -0.50
N GLY A 723 8.69 -5.68 0.28
CA GLY A 723 8.99 -4.89 1.47
C GLY A 723 9.99 -5.53 2.46
N PRO A 724 9.92 -6.84 2.75
CA PRO A 724 10.89 -7.55 3.59
C PRO A 724 12.37 -7.34 3.20
N ALA A 725 12.70 -7.18 1.92
CA ALA A 725 14.08 -6.96 1.46
C ALA A 725 14.69 -5.59 1.86
N PHE A 726 13.86 -4.65 2.33
CA PHE A 726 14.31 -3.32 2.77
C PHE A 726 14.38 -3.17 4.30
N ILE A 727 13.87 -4.13 5.06
CA ILE A 727 14.02 -4.15 6.52
C ILE A 727 15.20 -5.02 6.94
N SER A 728 15.47 -5.01 8.24
CA SER A 728 16.39 -5.92 8.92
C SER A 728 15.71 -6.46 10.19
N PRO A 729 16.04 -7.67 10.69
CA PRO A 729 15.38 -8.25 11.87
C PRO A 729 15.40 -7.33 13.11
N GLU A 730 16.41 -6.47 13.24
CA GLU A 730 16.57 -5.40 14.23
C GLU A 730 15.39 -4.40 14.26
N THR A 731 14.75 -4.19 13.11
CA THR A 731 13.71 -3.16 12.92
C THR A 731 12.30 -3.73 12.99
N LEU A 732 12.14 -5.02 12.70
CA LEU A 732 10.83 -5.66 12.58
C LEU A 732 9.95 -5.53 13.85
N PRO A 733 10.44 -5.73 15.08
CA PRO A 733 9.62 -5.55 16.30
C PRO A 733 9.15 -4.11 16.51
N GLU A 734 9.97 -3.12 16.16
CA GLU A 734 9.63 -1.69 16.26
C GLU A 734 8.57 -1.30 15.21
N LEU A 735 8.66 -1.87 14.00
CA LEU A 735 7.72 -1.63 12.91
C LEU A 735 6.36 -2.30 13.18
N LEU A 736 6.35 -3.52 13.73
CA LEU A 736 5.13 -4.24 14.11
C LEU A 736 4.38 -3.59 15.28
N SER A 737 5.04 -2.81 16.13
CA SER A 737 4.37 -2.07 17.23
C SER A 737 3.71 -0.76 16.78
N LYS A 738 4.02 -0.25 15.58
CA LYS A 738 3.46 1.00 15.06
C LYS A 738 2.05 0.78 14.50
N GLY A 739 1.16 1.73 14.80
CA GLY A 739 -0.24 1.69 14.36
C GLY A 739 -0.36 1.61 12.84
N THR A 740 -1.39 0.89 12.36
CA THR A 740 -1.50 0.50 10.93
C THR A 740 -1.65 1.67 9.94
N GLN A 741 -1.78 2.91 10.41
CA GLN A 741 -2.00 4.11 9.60
C GLN A 741 -0.81 5.10 9.60
N THR A 742 0.28 4.80 10.32
CA THR A 742 1.41 5.74 10.49
C THR A 742 2.74 5.26 9.91
N SER A 743 2.85 4.00 9.46
CA SER A 743 4.05 3.46 8.83
C SER A 743 3.90 3.34 7.31
N MET A 744 4.53 4.27 6.58
CA MET A 744 4.89 4.13 5.16
C MET A 744 6.16 3.28 4.97
N GLN A 745 6.85 2.95 6.07
CA GLN A 745 8.02 2.06 6.05
C GLN A 745 7.57 0.58 5.93
N PRO A 746 8.33 -0.24 5.17
CA PRO A 746 8.09 -1.68 5.02
C PRO A 746 8.28 -2.44 6.33
N GLY A 747 7.82 -3.70 6.40
CA GLY A 747 8.00 -4.65 7.49
C GLY A 747 6.75 -4.89 8.34
N LYS A 748 5.72 -4.07 8.18
CA LYS A 748 4.42 -4.13 8.89
C LYS A 748 3.61 -5.40 8.54
N TYR A 749 3.77 -5.90 7.33
CA TYR A 749 3.12 -7.09 6.77
C TYR A 749 4.15 -8.16 6.34
N ALA A 750 5.32 -8.17 6.98
CA ALA A 750 6.30 -9.23 6.83
C ALA A 750 5.74 -10.61 7.28
N THR A 751 6.35 -11.70 6.79
CA THR A 751 5.99 -13.08 7.14
C THR A 751 6.11 -13.26 8.66
N ARG A 752 5.06 -13.76 9.32
CA ARG A 752 5.01 -13.92 10.79
C ARG A 752 5.15 -15.38 11.22
N HIS A 753 4.79 -16.30 10.34
CA HIS A 753 4.90 -17.73 10.56
C HIS A 753 5.77 -18.34 9.46
N GLY A 754 6.95 -18.88 9.81
CA GLY A 754 7.81 -19.59 8.85
C GLY A 754 7.17 -20.84 8.25
N VAL A 755 6.36 -21.52 9.06
CA VAL A 755 5.51 -22.67 8.69
C VAL A 755 4.10 -22.47 9.25
N ILE A 756 3.09 -22.92 8.52
CA ILE A 756 1.67 -22.90 8.93
C ILE A 756 1.03 -24.29 8.79
N GLU A 757 0.06 -24.64 9.63
CA GLU A 757 -0.62 -25.95 9.59
C GLU A 757 -2.05 -25.82 9.01
N PRO A 758 -2.54 -26.81 8.25
CA PRO A 758 -3.93 -26.85 7.76
C PRO A 758 -4.91 -27.25 8.88
N GLU A 759 -5.86 -26.38 9.18
CA GLU A 759 -6.94 -26.64 10.13
C GLU A 759 -8.11 -27.31 9.40
N PHE A 760 -8.16 -28.64 9.46
CA PHE A 760 -9.17 -29.47 8.77
C PHE A 760 -10.58 -29.37 9.40
N CYS A 761 -11.61 -29.29 8.54
CA CYS A 761 -13.02 -29.20 8.92
C CYS A 761 -13.96 -29.94 7.95
#